data_AF-R7JF68-F1
#
_entry.id   AF-R7JF68-F1
#
_cell.length_a   1.000
_cell.length_b   1.000
_cell.length_c   1.000
_cell.angle_alpha   90.00
_cell.angle_beta   90.00
_cell.angle_gamma   90.00
#
_symmetry.space_group_name_H-M   'P 1'
#
loop_
_entity.id
_entity.type
_entity.pdbx_description
1 polymer ?
#
loop_
_entity_poly.entity_id
_entity_poly.type
_entity_poly.pdbx_seq_one_letter_code
_entity_poly.pdbx_strand_id
1 'polypeptide(L)'
;MSKLRFKVVESAFEKKTIAVTEPAEKPSEYFGSLVFNREKMFKYLPEKVYEKLTDCIDNNTPLDRETANAVAAGMKRWALEKGVTHYTHWFHPLTEGTAEKHDAFITPDGKGGVIEEFDGKLLIQQEPDASSFPNGGIRNTFEARGYSAWDPSSPAFIVGDTLCIPTIFIAYTGESLDYKTPLLKSLEAVNKAAVDVCHYFDPKVKKVYSYLGWEQEYFLVDEGLYAARPDLLMTGRTLMGHESSKNQQLEDHYFGAIPPRVLEFMKELEIESLKLGIPLKTRHNEVAPNQFELAPVFEECNLANDHNLLVMALMRNIARKHGFRVLLHEKPFKGVNGSGKHNNWSLGTDTGTLLMAPGKTAEENLRFVTFVVNVLKAVHTHNALLKASISSATNAHRLGANEAPPAIISCFLGSQLSAVLEHLENSDTEDFILAGKQGMKLDIARIPELLIDNTDRNRTSPFAFTGNRFEFRAVGSSANCASAMLVLNAAVAEQLKNFKTAVDAKIASGLDKFAAIIEVLRQEAKACKAIHFDGNGYSDEWKEEAARRGLDCETSVPRIFDAYLKESSIHMFESTGVMNRKELIARNEVKWEMYTKKIQIEARVLGDLAMNHIIPMAIKYQSSLIDNVYKMKELFPAEKAAHLSSKNMEIIEEIADHTIFIKEKVDEMIEKRKVANKIQEEREKAIAYHDNIVPLMEAIRYHIDKLELTVDDQIWTLPKYRELLFIR
;
A
#
# COMPACT_ATOMS: atom_id res chain seq x y z
N MET A 1 -35.82 -0.98 -16.32
CA MET A 1 -34.39 -0.74 -16.01
C MET A 1 -33.45 -0.93 -17.22
N SER A 2 -33.90 -1.30 -18.44
CA SER A 2 -33.03 -1.62 -19.59
C SER A 2 -32.30 -0.43 -20.27
N LYS A 3 -32.23 0.75 -19.63
CA LYS A 3 -31.58 1.95 -20.18
C LYS A 3 -30.63 2.65 -19.19
N LEU A 4 -30.34 2.02 -18.03
CA LEU A 4 -29.53 2.68 -16.99
C LEU A 4 -28.15 3.08 -17.52
N ARG A 5 -27.42 2.15 -18.18
CA ARG A 5 -26.11 2.42 -18.80
C ARG A 5 -26.13 3.66 -19.69
N PHE A 6 -27.01 3.69 -20.70
CA PHE A 6 -27.04 4.83 -21.63
C PHE A 6 -27.44 6.14 -20.95
N LYS A 7 -28.35 6.11 -19.97
CA LYS A 7 -28.73 7.29 -19.19
C LYS A 7 -27.54 7.85 -18.40
N VAL A 8 -26.73 6.99 -17.78
CA VAL A 8 -25.56 7.46 -17.02
C VAL A 8 -24.42 7.88 -17.93
N VAL A 9 -24.28 7.28 -19.12
CA VAL A 9 -23.32 7.70 -20.16
C VAL A 9 -23.66 9.10 -20.66
N GLU A 10 -24.92 9.34 -21.03
CA GLU A 10 -25.41 10.66 -21.46
C GLU A 10 -25.18 11.71 -20.36
N SER A 11 -25.59 11.39 -19.12
CA SER A 11 -25.39 12.28 -17.98
C SER A 11 -23.92 12.57 -17.69
N ALA A 12 -23.01 11.60 -17.89
CA ALA A 12 -21.58 11.80 -17.68
C ALA A 12 -20.98 12.79 -18.69
N PHE A 13 -21.38 12.72 -19.97
CA PHE A 13 -20.94 13.67 -20.99
C PHE A 13 -21.38 15.11 -20.73
N GLU A 14 -22.52 15.30 -20.07
CA GLU A 14 -23.06 16.63 -19.77
C GLU A 14 -22.48 17.26 -18.50
N LYS A 15 -21.77 16.49 -17.68
CA LYS A 15 -21.24 16.99 -16.40
C LYS A 15 -20.17 18.06 -16.62
N LYS A 16 -20.34 19.17 -15.91
CA LYS A 16 -19.42 20.30 -15.92
C LYS A 16 -18.47 20.25 -14.73
N THR A 17 -17.37 20.98 -14.85
CA THR A 17 -16.43 21.23 -13.75
C THR A 17 -17.12 21.90 -12.57
N ILE A 18 -16.88 21.39 -11.36
CA ILE A 18 -17.27 22.04 -10.11
C ILE A 18 -16.09 22.90 -9.69
N ALA A 19 -16.22 24.22 -9.82
CA ALA A 19 -15.13 25.14 -9.52
C ALA A 19 -14.81 25.13 -8.02
N VAL A 20 -13.53 24.98 -7.70
CA VAL A 20 -13.02 25.09 -6.33
C VAL A 20 -12.78 26.55 -6.01
N THR A 21 -13.25 26.99 -4.84
CA THR A 21 -12.89 28.32 -4.32
C THR A 21 -11.49 28.24 -3.74
N GLU A 22 -10.52 28.79 -4.45
CA GLU A 22 -9.14 28.86 -3.99
C GLU A 22 -9.03 29.84 -2.79
N PRO A 23 -8.29 29.49 -1.72
CA PRO A 23 -8.01 30.42 -0.63
C PRO A 23 -7.37 31.71 -1.16
N ALA A 24 -7.76 32.86 -0.58
CA ALA A 24 -7.13 34.13 -0.93
C ALA A 24 -5.71 34.22 -0.35
N GLU A 25 -5.50 33.53 0.77
CA GLU A 25 -4.24 33.39 1.47
C GLU A 25 -3.25 32.49 0.70
N LYS A 26 -1.96 32.73 0.92
CA LYS A 26 -0.91 31.87 0.35
C LYS A 26 -0.92 30.48 1.01
N PRO A 27 -0.48 29.42 0.31
CA PRO A 27 -0.33 28.08 0.89
C PRO A 27 0.39 28.04 2.23
N SER A 28 1.43 28.86 2.41
CA SER A 28 2.18 28.96 3.67
C SER A 28 1.36 29.46 4.86
N GLU A 29 0.25 30.18 4.62
CA GLU A 29 -0.58 30.77 5.67
C GLU A 29 -1.65 29.81 6.18
N TYR A 30 -2.15 28.91 5.33
CA TYR A 30 -3.15 27.90 5.72
C TYR A 30 -2.56 26.50 5.93
N PHE A 31 -1.27 26.27 5.62
CA PHE A 31 -0.60 24.99 5.86
C PHE A 31 -0.66 24.58 7.34
N GLY A 32 -1.16 23.38 7.62
CA GLY A 32 -1.34 22.86 8.98
C GLY A 32 -2.29 23.70 9.84
N SER A 33 -3.20 24.46 9.23
CA SER A 33 -4.19 25.28 9.95
C SER A 33 -5.26 24.46 10.69
N LEU A 34 -5.44 23.20 10.29
CA LEU A 34 -6.32 22.20 10.91
C LEU A 34 -5.54 21.15 11.73
N VAL A 35 -4.30 21.47 12.12
CA VAL A 35 -3.44 20.57 12.90
C VAL A 35 -3.04 21.25 14.20
N PHE A 36 -3.13 20.52 15.31
CA PHE A 36 -2.65 20.95 16.62
C PHE A 36 -1.13 20.79 16.71
N ASN A 37 -0.41 21.46 15.81
CA ASN A 37 1.05 21.38 15.68
C ASN A 37 1.77 22.18 16.79
N ARG A 38 3.12 22.18 16.82
CA ARG A 38 3.91 22.88 17.85
C ARG A 38 3.56 24.36 18.05
N GLU A 39 3.27 25.08 16.97
CA GLU A 39 2.87 26.49 17.04
C GLU A 39 1.53 26.64 17.80
N LYS A 40 0.56 25.75 17.52
CA LYS A 40 -0.72 25.74 18.22
C LYS A 40 -0.53 25.25 19.65
N MET A 41 0.26 24.19 19.88
CA MET A 41 0.61 23.74 21.23
C MET A 41 1.19 24.90 22.07
N PHE A 42 2.12 25.68 21.53
CA PHE A 42 2.70 26.84 22.22
C PHE A 42 1.66 27.93 22.54
N LYS A 43 0.72 28.19 21.62
CA LYS A 43 -0.37 29.17 21.82
C LYS A 43 -1.42 28.69 22.84
N TYR A 44 -1.73 27.39 22.84
CA TYR A 44 -2.87 26.85 23.58
C TYR A 44 -2.52 26.18 24.91
N LEU A 45 -1.25 25.84 25.14
CA LEU A 45 -0.79 25.15 26.34
C LEU A 45 0.03 26.08 27.25
N PRO A 46 -0.02 25.87 28.58
CA PRO A 46 0.94 26.48 29.50
C PRO A 46 2.39 26.09 29.14
N GLU A 47 3.34 26.98 29.37
CA GLU A 47 4.77 26.81 29.01
C GLU A 47 5.35 25.45 29.48
N LYS A 48 5.19 25.11 30.77
CA LYS A 48 5.68 23.83 31.33
C LYS A 48 5.02 22.60 30.69
N VAL A 49 3.76 22.72 30.26
CA VAL A 49 3.01 21.63 29.61
C VAL A 49 3.50 21.47 28.17
N TYR A 50 3.73 22.57 27.48
CA TYR A 50 4.34 22.57 26.14
C TYR A 50 5.73 21.93 26.15
N GLU A 51 6.60 22.29 27.09
CA GLU A 51 7.94 21.72 27.23
C GLU A 51 7.88 20.21 27.48
N LYS A 52 7.03 19.76 28.41
CA LYS A 52 6.84 18.33 28.69
C LYS A 52 6.27 17.56 27.50
N LEU A 53 5.27 18.11 26.81
CA LEU A 53 4.71 17.46 25.62
C LEU A 53 5.75 17.38 24.49
N THR A 54 6.56 18.42 24.33
CA THR A 54 7.64 18.42 23.34
C THR A 54 8.70 17.37 23.67
N ASP A 55 9.09 17.24 24.94
CA ASP A 55 10.00 16.19 25.40
C ASP A 55 9.40 14.78 25.16
N CYS A 56 8.11 14.60 25.42
CA CYS A 56 7.38 13.37 25.13
C CYS A 56 7.45 13.00 23.64
N ILE A 57 7.26 13.97 22.74
CA ILE A 57 7.33 13.79 21.29
C ILE A 57 8.76 13.47 20.82
N ASP A 58 9.75 14.23 21.31
CA ASP A 58 11.12 14.15 20.80
C ASP A 58 11.89 12.96 21.37
N ASN A 59 11.62 12.61 22.63
CA ASN A 59 12.39 11.64 23.41
C ASN A 59 11.57 10.42 23.87
N ASN A 60 10.31 10.27 23.43
CA ASN A 60 9.42 9.18 23.81
C ASN A 60 9.22 9.04 25.33
N THR A 61 9.29 10.15 26.08
CA THR A 61 9.06 10.13 27.54
C THR A 61 7.57 9.95 27.85
N PRO A 62 7.19 9.28 28.96
CA PRO A 62 5.78 9.05 29.29
C PRO A 62 5.00 10.34 29.54
N LEU A 63 3.77 10.43 29.01
CA LEU A 63 2.86 11.53 29.28
C LEU A 63 2.13 11.31 30.63
N ASP A 64 2.44 12.15 31.63
CA ASP A 64 1.78 12.08 32.93
C ASP A 64 0.34 12.64 32.89
N ARG A 65 -0.50 12.21 33.85
CA ARG A 65 -1.93 12.56 33.88
C ARG A 65 -2.21 14.06 34.04
N GLU A 66 -1.37 14.77 34.77
CA GLU A 66 -1.53 16.21 34.96
C GLU A 66 -1.27 16.95 33.64
N THR A 67 -0.19 16.58 32.95
CA THR A 67 0.15 17.10 31.62
C THR A 67 -0.95 16.74 30.60
N ALA A 68 -1.44 15.50 30.59
CA ALA A 68 -2.51 15.08 29.68
C ALA A 68 -3.81 15.88 29.88
N ASN A 69 -4.21 16.19 31.12
CA ASN A 69 -5.38 17.01 31.40
C ASN A 69 -5.23 18.44 30.86
N ALA A 70 -4.05 19.03 31.03
CA ALA A 70 -3.77 20.37 30.50
C ALA A 70 -3.73 20.37 28.96
N VAL A 71 -3.18 19.31 28.35
CA VAL A 71 -3.18 19.12 26.89
C VAL A 71 -4.61 19.00 26.35
N ALA A 72 -5.44 18.16 26.96
CA ALA A 72 -6.84 17.99 26.57
C ALA A 72 -7.61 19.32 26.65
N ALA A 73 -7.43 20.09 27.73
CA ALA A 73 -8.06 21.40 27.88
C ALA A 73 -7.63 22.39 26.76
N GLY A 74 -6.33 22.44 26.44
CA GLY A 74 -5.80 23.30 25.37
C GLY A 74 -6.26 22.85 23.97
N MET A 75 -6.24 21.55 23.70
CA MET A 75 -6.68 20.94 22.45
C MET A 75 -8.18 21.18 22.22
N LYS A 76 -9.01 21.01 23.26
CA LYS A 76 -10.44 21.33 23.22
C LYS A 76 -10.68 22.81 22.91
N ARG A 77 -9.96 23.73 23.59
CA ARG A 77 -10.12 25.17 23.34
C ARG A 77 -9.81 25.52 21.88
N TRP A 78 -8.73 24.97 21.33
CA TRP A 78 -8.38 25.13 19.92
C TRP A 78 -9.46 24.57 18.99
N ALA A 79 -9.95 23.36 19.27
CA ALA A 79 -10.98 22.70 18.47
C ALA A 79 -12.31 23.47 18.48
N LEU A 80 -12.77 23.94 19.64
CA LEU A 80 -14.00 24.73 19.76
C LEU A 80 -13.90 26.06 19.01
N GLU A 81 -12.74 26.74 19.03
CA GLU A 81 -12.49 27.94 18.20
C GLU A 81 -12.59 27.67 16.69
N LYS A 82 -12.44 26.41 16.27
CA LYS A 82 -12.63 25.95 14.89
C LYS A 82 -14.05 25.44 14.60
N GLY A 83 -14.96 25.51 15.58
CA GLY A 83 -16.34 25.04 15.43
C GLY A 83 -16.50 23.52 15.51
N VAL A 84 -15.49 22.81 16.02
CA VAL A 84 -15.54 21.36 16.24
C VAL A 84 -16.54 21.05 17.36
N THR A 85 -17.35 20.01 17.16
CA THR A 85 -18.36 19.58 18.15
C THR A 85 -18.10 18.16 18.67
N HIS A 86 -17.32 17.37 17.94
CA HIS A 86 -17.01 15.98 18.28
C HIS A 86 -15.50 15.75 18.40
N TYR A 87 -15.11 14.67 19.04
CA TYR A 87 -13.77 14.12 19.00
C TYR A 87 -13.81 12.62 18.67
N THR A 88 -12.70 12.09 18.20
CA THR A 88 -12.53 10.65 17.93
C THR A 88 -11.09 10.23 18.18
N HIS A 89 -10.91 9.01 18.69
CA HIS A 89 -9.65 8.31 18.54
C HIS A 89 -9.59 7.71 17.14
N TRP A 90 -8.58 8.11 16.39
CA TRP A 90 -8.33 7.71 15.02
C TRP A 90 -7.21 6.68 15.02
N PHE A 91 -7.49 5.44 14.58
CA PHE A 91 -6.51 4.35 14.64
C PHE A 91 -6.58 3.44 13.42
N HIS A 92 -5.56 2.58 13.28
CA HIS A 92 -5.34 1.72 12.11
C HIS A 92 -5.57 0.24 12.43
N PRO A 93 -6.82 -0.24 12.49
CA PRO A 93 -7.08 -1.66 12.77
C PRO A 93 -6.48 -2.57 11.69
N LEU A 94 -6.49 -3.88 11.94
CA LEU A 94 -5.97 -4.91 11.02
C LEU A 94 -6.75 -5.07 9.70
N THR A 95 -7.61 -4.11 9.35
CA THR A 95 -8.35 -4.04 8.08
C THR A 95 -7.61 -3.25 7.00
N GLU A 96 -6.40 -2.74 7.28
CA GLU A 96 -5.57 -1.88 6.41
C GLU A 96 -6.15 -0.48 6.13
N GLY A 97 -7.29 -0.13 6.75
CA GLY A 97 -7.87 1.21 6.75
C GLY A 97 -7.75 1.93 8.08
N THR A 98 -8.53 2.99 8.24
CA THR A 98 -8.67 3.76 9.49
C THR A 98 -10.04 3.51 10.13
N ALA A 99 -10.15 3.74 11.42
CA ALA A 99 -11.39 3.65 12.18
C ALA A 99 -11.58 4.87 13.09
N GLU A 100 -12.84 5.25 13.27
CA GLU A 100 -13.27 6.40 14.06
C GLU A 100 -14.58 6.09 14.78
N LYS A 101 -14.74 6.66 15.97
CA LYS A 101 -15.99 6.74 16.73
C LYS A 101 -16.12 8.17 17.22
N HIS A 102 -17.18 8.85 16.79
CA HIS A 102 -17.38 10.26 17.11
C HIS A 102 -18.15 10.40 18.42
N ASP A 103 -17.46 10.89 19.44
CA ASP A 103 -18.04 11.25 20.73
C ASP A 103 -18.19 12.78 20.78
N ALA A 104 -19.35 13.27 21.24
CA ALA A 104 -19.57 14.71 21.36
C ALA A 104 -18.85 15.26 22.60
N PHE A 105 -18.37 16.51 22.56
CA PHE A 105 -17.84 17.18 23.76
C PHE A 105 -18.91 17.41 24.84
N ILE A 106 -20.18 17.43 24.43
CA ILE A 106 -21.31 17.76 25.32
C ILE A 106 -21.55 16.66 26.36
N THR A 107 -21.52 17.04 27.63
CA THR A 107 -21.78 16.17 28.77
C THR A 107 -22.84 16.83 29.68
N PRO A 108 -23.85 16.10 30.16
CA PRO A 108 -24.80 16.63 31.14
C PRO A 108 -24.11 17.10 32.42
N ASP A 109 -24.47 18.30 32.90
CA ASP A 109 -23.85 18.90 34.09
C ASP A 109 -24.40 18.34 35.43
N GLY A 110 -25.35 17.40 35.35
CA GLY A 110 -26.06 16.83 36.51
C GLY A 110 -27.07 17.77 37.18
N LYS A 111 -27.27 18.97 36.64
CA LYS A 111 -28.14 20.05 37.16
C LYS A 111 -29.22 20.48 36.17
N GLY A 112 -29.37 19.77 35.05
CA GLY A 112 -30.35 20.04 34.00
C GLY A 112 -29.80 20.89 32.84
N GLY A 113 -28.51 21.21 32.84
CA GLY A 113 -27.79 21.85 31.74
C GLY A 113 -26.77 20.90 31.10
N VAL A 114 -25.91 21.47 30.27
CA VAL A 114 -24.85 20.77 29.54
C VAL A 114 -23.58 21.59 29.58
N ILE A 115 -22.44 20.91 29.58
CA ILE A 115 -21.11 21.50 29.45
C ILE A 115 -20.33 20.79 28.36
N GLU A 116 -19.32 21.46 27.79
CA GLU A 116 -18.38 20.84 26.87
C GLU A 116 -17.12 20.41 27.62
N GLU A 117 -16.86 19.10 27.66
CA GLU A 117 -15.76 18.50 28.41
C GLU A 117 -14.88 17.63 27.51
N PHE A 118 -13.58 17.62 27.78
CA PHE A 118 -12.62 16.72 27.15
C PHE A 118 -11.54 16.41 28.19
N ASP A 119 -11.60 15.20 28.77
CA ASP A 119 -10.75 14.76 29.88
C ASP A 119 -9.42 14.20 29.34
N GLY A 120 -8.29 14.56 29.98
CA GLY A 120 -6.97 14.03 29.63
C GLY A 120 -6.83 12.52 29.79
N LYS A 121 -7.70 11.88 30.59
CA LYS A 121 -7.83 10.42 30.63
C LYS A 121 -8.07 9.82 29.25
N LEU A 122 -8.81 10.51 28.38
CA LEU A 122 -9.11 10.04 27.03
C LEU A 122 -7.84 9.98 26.17
N LEU A 123 -6.89 10.90 26.37
CA LEU A 123 -5.60 10.89 25.67
C LEU A 123 -4.70 9.73 26.13
N ILE A 124 -4.76 9.36 27.41
CA ILE A 124 -3.91 8.30 27.96
C ILE A 124 -4.48 6.91 27.64
N GLN A 125 -5.78 6.73 27.88
CA GLN A 125 -6.43 5.43 27.74
C GLN A 125 -7.95 5.58 27.59
N GLN A 126 -8.48 5.13 26.45
CA GLN A 126 -9.93 4.97 26.23
C GLN A 126 -10.25 3.56 25.73
N GLU A 127 -11.45 3.07 26.03
CA GLU A 127 -12.02 1.86 25.44
C GLU A 127 -12.87 2.24 24.20
N PRO A 128 -12.41 1.96 22.96
CA PRO A 128 -13.06 2.45 21.74
C PRO A 128 -14.31 1.65 21.31
N ASP A 129 -14.78 0.69 22.12
CA ASP A 129 -15.86 -0.25 21.77
C ASP A 129 -15.65 -0.92 20.39
N ALA A 130 -14.43 -1.44 20.20
CA ALA A 130 -13.88 -1.89 18.92
C ALA A 130 -13.94 -3.43 18.78
N SER A 131 -15.01 -4.06 19.26
CA SER A 131 -15.15 -5.53 19.35
C SER A 131 -15.23 -6.22 17.98
N SER A 132 -15.77 -5.54 16.96
CA SER A 132 -16.03 -6.12 15.64
C SER A 132 -14.83 -6.16 14.70
N PHE A 133 -13.69 -5.56 15.08
CA PHE A 133 -12.49 -5.60 14.23
C PHE A 133 -11.82 -6.99 14.23
N PRO A 134 -11.29 -7.44 13.08
CA PRO A 134 -10.51 -8.65 13.00
C PRO A 134 -9.36 -8.65 14.00
N ASN A 135 -9.19 -9.75 14.72
CA ASN A 135 -8.19 -9.88 15.79
C ASN A 135 -7.44 -11.22 15.78
N GLY A 136 -7.77 -12.13 14.84
CA GLY A 136 -7.04 -13.38 14.64
C GLY A 136 -7.00 -14.31 15.85
N GLY A 137 -8.01 -14.22 16.73
CA GLY A 137 -8.07 -15.04 17.95
C GLY A 137 -7.27 -14.52 19.13
N ILE A 138 -6.69 -13.31 19.06
CA ILE A 138 -6.13 -12.62 20.24
C ILE A 138 -7.22 -12.35 21.27
N ARG A 139 -8.45 -12.09 20.82
CA ARG A 139 -9.63 -11.94 21.68
C ARG A 139 -10.54 -13.15 21.48
N ASN A 140 -11.11 -13.66 22.57
CA ASN A 140 -12.22 -14.60 22.44
C ASN A 140 -13.42 -13.91 21.78
N THR A 141 -14.27 -14.66 21.09
CA THR A 141 -15.44 -14.12 20.37
C THR A 141 -16.45 -13.39 21.26
N PHE A 142 -16.43 -13.63 22.58
CA PHE A 142 -17.27 -12.93 23.57
C PHE A 142 -16.52 -11.83 24.34
N GLU A 143 -15.22 -11.63 24.10
CA GLU A 143 -14.39 -10.62 24.78
C GLU A 143 -14.22 -9.37 23.90
N ALA A 144 -14.66 -8.22 24.41
CA ALA A 144 -14.65 -6.96 23.66
C ALA A 144 -13.52 -5.99 24.05
N ARG A 145 -12.93 -6.14 25.25
CA ARG A 145 -12.03 -5.13 25.82
C ARG A 145 -10.76 -4.95 24.99
N GLY A 146 -10.55 -3.71 24.55
CA GLY A 146 -9.30 -3.21 23.98
C GLY A 146 -9.12 -1.76 24.40
N TYR A 147 -7.91 -1.25 24.31
CA TYR A 147 -7.58 0.11 24.73
C TYR A 147 -6.93 0.88 23.59
N SER A 148 -7.30 2.15 23.50
CA SER A 148 -6.67 3.14 22.65
C SER A 148 -5.87 4.12 23.49
N ALA A 149 -4.72 4.53 23.00
CA ALA A 149 -3.86 5.53 23.63
C ALA A 149 -3.31 6.47 22.56
N TRP A 150 -3.26 7.77 22.85
CA TRP A 150 -2.73 8.78 21.94
C TRP A 150 -1.26 8.54 21.64
N ASP A 151 -0.91 8.60 20.35
CA ASP A 151 0.47 8.73 19.88
C ASP A 151 0.79 10.22 19.70
N PRO A 152 1.51 10.85 20.64
CA PRO A 152 1.82 12.27 20.57
C PRO A 152 2.78 12.62 19.44
N SER A 153 3.52 11.65 18.89
CA SER A 153 4.42 11.88 17.74
C SER A 153 3.65 12.19 16.45
N SER A 154 2.36 11.85 16.41
CA SER A 154 1.43 12.27 15.35
C SER A 154 0.46 13.32 15.90
N PRO A 155 0.44 14.56 15.35
CA PRO A 155 -0.35 15.64 15.91
C PRO A 155 -1.85 15.40 15.70
N ALA A 156 -2.66 15.78 16.69
CA ALA A 156 -4.11 15.80 16.53
C ALA A 156 -4.53 16.78 15.43
N PHE A 157 -5.59 16.45 14.70
CA PHE A 157 -6.04 17.21 13.54
C PHE A 157 -7.57 17.31 13.50
N ILE A 158 -8.11 18.19 12.66
CA ILE A 158 -9.56 18.40 12.52
C ILE A 158 -9.99 18.03 11.10
N VAL A 159 -10.97 17.14 10.99
CA VAL A 159 -11.68 16.85 9.73
C VAL A 159 -13.16 17.11 9.94
N GLY A 160 -13.73 17.97 9.10
CA GLY A 160 -15.13 18.40 9.27
C GLY A 160 -15.31 19.11 10.61
N ASP A 161 -16.22 18.59 11.43
CA ASP A 161 -16.54 19.07 12.77
C ASP A 161 -16.00 18.17 13.90
N THR A 162 -15.01 17.33 13.59
CA THR A 162 -14.44 16.34 14.51
C THR A 162 -12.94 16.54 14.74
N LEU A 163 -12.53 16.56 16.01
CA LEU A 163 -11.14 16.49 16.46
C LEU A 163 -10.67 15.03 16.44
N CYS A 164 -9.75 14.71 15.55
CA CYS A 164 -9.16 13.40 15.39
C CYS A 164 -7.84 13.30 16.15
N ILE A 165 -7.74 12.31 17.04
CA ILE A 165 -6.58 12.06 17.88
C ILE A 165 -5.93 10.76 17.40
N PRO A 166 -4.72 10.80 16.81
CA PRO A 166 -4.04 9.59 16.34
C PRO A 166 -3.71 8.63 17.48
N THR A 167 -4.23 7.41 17.46
CA THR A 167 -4.08 6.46 18.57
C THR A 167 -3.55 5.12 18.12
N ILE A 168 -2.85 4.46 19.04
CA ILE A 168 -2.60 3.02 18.96
C ILE A 168 -3.80 2.24 19.49
N PHE A 169 -3.97 0.99 19.06
CA PHE A 169 -5.01 0.10 19.57
C PHE A 169 -4.45 -1.28 19.99
N ILE A 170 -4.64 -1.60 21.26
CA ILE A 170 -4.09 -2.78 21.93
C ILE A 170 -5.18 -3.62 22.61
N ALA A 171 -4.97 -4.93 22.70
CA ALA A 171 -5.82 -5.84 23.45
C ALA A 171 -5.68 -5.61 24.97
N TYR A 172 -6.67 -6.08 25.73
CA TYR A 172 -6.60 -6.07 27.21
C TYR A 172 -5.35 -6.79 27.76
N THR A 173 -4.88 -7.81 27.04
CA THR A 173 -3.72 -8.63 27.38
C THR A 173 -2.38 -8.05 26.88
N GLY A 174 -2.41 -6.92 26.17
CA GLY A 174 -1.23 -6.16 25.76
C GLY A 174 -0.74 -6.40 24.32
N GLU A 175 -1.31 -7.37 23.59
CA GLU A 175 -1.02 -7.60 22.17
C GLU A 175 -1.56 -6.45 21.29
N SER A 176 -0.84 -6.13 20.22
CA SER A 176 -1.24 -5.11 19.26
C SER A 176 -2.39 -5.58 18.36
N LEU A 177 -3.44 -4.74 18.25
CA LEU A 177 -4.61 -4.97 17.39
C LEU A 177 -4.65 -3.98 16.20
N ASP A 178 -3.53 -3.30 15.93
CA ASP A 178 -3.41 -2.25 14.93
C ASP A 178 -2.12 -2.36 14.10
N TYR A 179 -1.95 -1.48 13.13
CA TYR A 179 -0.70 -1.33 12.39
C TYR A 179 0.26 -0.32 13.01
N LYS A 180 -0.23 0.60 13.83
CA LYS A 180 0.55 1.71 14.37
C LYS A 180 1.49 1.26 15.49
N THR A 181 1.04 0.41 16.41
CA THR A 181 1.90 -0.10 17.51
C THR A 181 3.14 -0.83 16.98
N PRO A 182 3.03 -1.84 16.07
CA PRO A 182 4.23 -2.50 15.56
C PRO A 182 5.10 -1.60 14.70
N LEU A 183 4.51 -0.64 13.96
CA LEU A 183 5.28 0.33 13.20
C LEU A 183 6.17 1.16 14.14
N LEU A 184 5.60 1.77 15.19
CA LEU A 184 6.36 2.54 16.18
C LEU A 184 7.48 1.71 16.82
N LYS A 185 7.20 0.45 17.19
CA LYS A 185 8.23 -0.46 17.72
C LYS A 185 9.34 -0.74 16.70
N SER A 186 8.99 -0.92 15.42
CA SER A 186 9.98 -1.16 14.35
C SER A 186 10.86 0.06 14.09
N LEU A 187 10.29 1.26 14.17
CA LEU A 187 11.01 2.53 14.03
C LEU A 187 12.02 2.70 15.16
N GLU A 188 11.60 2.40 16.39
CA GLU A 188 12.50 2.44 17.55
C GLU A 188 13.59 1.33 17.50
N ALA A 189 13.24 0.15 16.98
CA ALA A 189 14.21 -0.93 16.79
C ALA A 189 15.30 -0.57 15.78
N VAL A 190 14.93 0.00 14.62
CA VAL A 190 15.90 0.42 13.60
C VAL A 190 16.68 1.65 14.05
N ASN A 191 16.05 2.59 14.78
CA ASN A 191 16.73 3.73 15.39
C ASN A 191 17.89 3.26 16.29
N LYS A 192 17.61 2.43 17.30
CA LYS A 192 18.64 1.91 18.21
C LYS A 192 19.76 1.17 17.49
N ALA A 193 19.40 0.23 16.62
CA ALA A 193 20.39 -0.58 15.90
C ALA A 193 21.26 0.28 14.95
N ALA A 194 20.66 1.28 14.30
CA ALA A 194 21.39 2.18 13.42
C ALA A 194 22.28 3.17 14.19
N VAL A 195 21.86 3.67 15.35
CA VAL A 195 22.70 4.51 16.22
C VAL A 195 23.96 3.76 16.64
N ASP A 196 23.82 2.51 17.10
CA ASP A 196 24.96 1.69 17.52
C ASP A 196 25.98 1.48 16.38
N VAL A 197 25.51 1.28 15.15
CA VAL A 197 26.38 1.17 13.97
C VAL A 197 26.94 2.53 13.54
N CYS A 198 26.17 3.61 13.66
CA CYS A 198 26.63 4.97 13.37
C CYS A 198 27.80 5.37 14.27
N HIS A 199 27.87 4.89 15.51
CA HIS A 199 28.97 5.19 16.44
C HIS A 199 30.33 4.67 15.99
N TYR A 200 30.40 3.78 14.99
CA TYR A 200 31.66 3.48 14.33
C TYR A 200 32.23 4.68 13.55
N PHE A 201 31.38 5.60 13.10
CA PHE A 201 31.73 6.72 12.21
C PHE A 201 31.54 8.08 12.88
N ASP A 202 30.47 8.26 13.66
CA ASP A 202 30.19 9.49 14.39
C ASP A 202 29.56 9.18 15.77
N PRO A 203 30.31 9.32 16.88
CA PRO A 203 29.79 9.07 18.22
C PRO A 203 28.80 10.14 18.71
N LYS A 204 28.60 11.25 17.97
CA LYS A 204 27.66 12.32 18.34
C LYS A 204 26.22 11.97 17.98
N VAL A 205 26.01 11.00 17.09
CA VAL A 205 24.67 10.58 16.66
C VAL A 205 23.92 10.02 17.86
N LYS A 206 22.74 10.58 18.15
CA LYS A 206 21.87 10.13 19.24
C LYS A 206 20.61 9.44 18.76
N LYS A 207 20.18 9.76 17.54
CA LYS A 207 18.93 9.25 16.96
C LYS A 207 19.08 9.09 15.46
N VAL A 208 18.49 8.02 14.93
CA VAL A 208 18.33 7.78 13.50
C VAL A 208 16.84 7.71 13.19
N TYR A 209 16.41 8.54 12.26
CA TYR A 209 15.04 8.61 11.77
C TYR A 209 14.89 7.73 10.53
N SER A 210 13.75 7.05 10.45
CA SER A 210 13.29 6.39 9.23
C SER A 210 12.38 7.35 8.48
N TYR A 211 12.69 7.65 7.23
CA TYR A 211 11.91 8.54 6.39
C TYR A 211 11.14 7.75 5.35
N LEU A 212 9.92 8.21 5.05
CA LEU A 212 9.05 7.65 4.04
C LEU A 212 8.51 8.74 3.13
N GLY A 213 8.74 8.60 1.82
CA GLY A 213 8.00 9.30 0.77
C GLY A 213 7.13 8.29 0.01
N TRP A 214 5.81 8.43 0.10
CA TRP A 214 4.88 7.55 -0.60
C TRP A 214 4.39 8.19 -1.91
N GLU A 215 4.21 7.40 -2.95
CA GLU A 215 3.62 7.82 -4.23
C GLU A 215 2.26 7.13 -4.36
N GLN A 216 1.16 7.88 -4.39
CA GLN A 216 -0.20 7.31 -4.37
C GLN A 216 -0.82 7.32 -5.77
N GLU A 217 -0.89 6.15 -6.40
CA GLU A 217 -1.64 5.96 -7.63
C GLU A 217 -3.10 5.60 -7.36
N TYR A 218 -3.99 5.99 -8.28
CA TYR A 218 -5.42 5.74 -8.20
C TYR A 218 -6.11 5.93 -9.56
N PHE A 219 -7.35 5.42 -9.68
CA PHE A 219 -8.24 5.76 -10.79
C PHE A 219 -9.39 6.66 -10.35
N LEU A 220 -9.91 7.48 -11.26
CA LEU A 220 -11.20 8.16 -11.11
C LEU A 220 -12.20 7.65 -12.14
N VAL A 221 -13.42 7.36 -11.68
CA VAL A 221 -14.54 6.98 -12.55
C VAL A 221 -15.72 7.90 -12.24
N ASP A 222 -16.47 8.29 -13.25
CA ASP A 222 -17.71 9.03 -13.03
C ASP A 222 -18.66 8.25 -12.11
N GLU A 223 -19.23 8.92 -11.11
CA GLU A 223 -20.07 8.28 -10.10
C GLU A 223 -21.29 7.54 -10.70
N GLY A 224 -21.86 8.05 -11.79
CA GLY A 224 -22.97 7.40 -12.48
C GLY A 224 -22.55 6.12 -13.19
N LEU A 225 -21.40 6.14 -13.87
CA LEU A 225 -20.83 4.95 -14.51
C LEU A 225 -20.43 3.89 -13.49
N TYR A 226 -19.85 4.32 -12.36
CA TYR A 226 -19.55 3.44 -11.22
C TYR A 226 -20.82 2.78 -10.66
N ALA A 227 -21.90 3.55 -10.45
CA ALA A 227 -23.16 3.02 -9.94
C ALA A 227 -23.84 2.02 -10.89
N ALA A 228 -23.62 2.18 -12.20
CA ALA A 228 -24.09 1.23 -13.22
C ALA A 228 -23.21 -0.03 -13.37
N ARG A 229 -22.14 -0.16 -12.57
CA ARG A 229 -21.26 -1.34 -12.51
C ARG A 229 -21.31 -1.98 -11.12
N PRO A 230 -22.26 -2.90 -10.87
CA PRO A 230 -22.41 -3.52 -9.55
C PRO A 230 -21.15 -4.25 -9.06
N ASP A 231 -20.38 -4.83 -9.98
CA ASP A 231 -19.10 -5.47 -9.68
C ASP A 231 -18.05 -4.46 -9.19
N LEU A 232 -17.91 -3.33 -9.89
CA LEU A 232 -17.02 -2.24 -9.48
C LEU A 232 -17.46 -1.63 -8.14
N LEU A 233 -18.77 -1.52 -7.93
CA LEU A 233 -19.34 -1.00 -6.69
C LEU A 233 -19.05 -1.88 -5.48
N MET A 234 -19.25 -3.19 -5.63
CA MET A 234 -19.13 -4.14 -4.51
C MET A 234 -17.72 -4.65 -4.26
N THR A 235 -16.87 -4.66 -5.29
CA THR A 235 -15.53 -5.28 -5.21
C THR A 235 -14.39 -4.29 -5.38
N GLY A 236 -14.67 -3.05 -5.82
CA GLY A 236 -13.65 -2.06 -6.13
C GLY A 236 -12.90 -2.31 -7.43
N ARG A 237 -13.24 -3.39 -8.16
CA ARG A 237 -12.70 -3.73 -9.48
C ARG A 237 -13.78 -4.27 -10.41
N THR A 238 -13.47 -4.33 -11.68
CA THR A 238 -14.32 -4.98 -12.67
C THR A 238 -14.00 -6.48 -12.74
N LEU A 239 -15.02 -7.32 -12.54
CA LEU A 239 -14.91 -8.78 -12.59
C LEU A 239 -15.08 -9.33 -14.01
N MET A 240 -15.63 -8.50 -14.90
CA MET A 240 -15.85 -8.75 -16.32
C MET A 240 -15.69 -7.45 -17.12
N GLY A 241 -15.52 -7.58 -18.41
CA GLY A 241 -15.36 -6.47 -19.34
C GLY A 241 -14.24 -6.75 -20.33
N HIS A 242 -14.59 -6.72 -21.61
CA HIS A 242 -13.64 -6.75 -22.71
C HIS A 242 -12.78 -5.48 -22.73
N GLU A 243 -11.53 -5.64 -23.14
CA GLU A 243 -10.59 -4.53 -23.27
C GLU A 243 -11.05 -3.52 -24.33
N SER A 244 -10.82 -2.23 -24.08
CA SER A 244 -11.19 -1.19 -25.04
C SER A 244 -10.20 -1.17 -26.22
N SER A 245 -10.71 -0.97 -27.44
CA SER A 245 -9.88 -0.92 -28.66
C SER A 245 -8.80 0.17 -28.59
N LYS A 246 -9.13 1.33 -28.00
CA LYS A 246 -8.13 2.26 -27.47
C LYS A 246 -8.00 2.01 -25.97
N ASN A 247 -6.80 1.75 -25.50
CA ASN A 247 -6.47 1.58 -24.09
C ASN A 247 -5.33 2.57 -23.73
N GLN A 248 -4.17 2.07 -23.32
CA GLN A 248 -2.93 2.81 -23.05
C GLN A 248 -1.84 2.67 -24.13
N GLN A 249 -2.12 1.98 -25.25
CA GLN A 249 -1.17 1.65 -26.32
C GLN A 249 -0.38 2.84 -26.90
N LEU A 250 -0.90 4.06 -26.80
CA LEU A 250 -0.27 5.26 -27.35
C LEU A 250 0.61 6.01 -26.35
N GLU A 251 0.60 5.61 -25.07
CA GLU A 251 1.28 6.32 -23.97
C GLU A 251 0.90 7.81 -23.88
N ASP A 252 -0.23 8.19 -24.49
CA ASP A 252 -0.67 9.58 -24.69
C ASP A 252 -1.30 10.21 -23.44
N HIS A 253 -1.55 9.40 -22.42
CA HIS A 253 -2.11 9.85 -21.15
C HIS A 253 -1.01 10.27 -20.16
N TYR A 254 0.15 9.58 -20.17
CA TYR A 254 1.24 9.83 -19.22
C TYR A 254 1.82 11.24 -19.40
N PHE A 255 1.78 12.05 -18.33
CA PHE A 255 2.09 13.49 -18.40
C PHE A 255 1.31 14.29 -19.46
N GLY A 256 0.21 13.76 -19.97
CA GLY A 256 -0.72 14.49 -20.82
C GLY A 256 -1.47 15.60 -20.07
N ALA A 257 -2.28 16.36 -20.79
CA ALA A 257 -3.13 17.38 -20.16
C ALA A 257 -4.13 16.73 -19.19
N ILE A 258 -4.17 17.20 -17.94
CA ILE A 258 -5.14 16.74 -16.95
C ILE A 258 -6.53 17.28 -17.33
N PRO A 259 -7.58 16.44 -17.43
CA PRO A 259 -8.90 16.92 -17.78
C PRO A 259 -9.44 17.94 -16.76
N PRO A 260 -10.18 18.98 -17.20
CA PRO A 260 -10.62 20.05 -16.30
C PRO A 260 -11.40 19.58 -15.06
N ARG A 261 -12.30 18.59 -15.19
CA ARG A 261 -13.04 18.05 -14.03
C ARG A 261 -12.11 17.40 -13.00
N VAL A 262 -11.09 16.69 -13.47
CA VAL A 262 -10.10 16.02 -12.61
C VAL A 262 -9.18 17.06 -11.96
N LEU A 263 -8.78 18.09 -12.70
CA LEU A 263 -7.93 19.15 -12.17
C LEU A 263 -8.61 19.86 -10.99
N GLU A 264 -9.90 20.19 -11.09
CA GLU A 264 -10.63 20.80 -9.98
C GLU A 264 -10.73 19.86 -8.76
N PHE A 265 -10.96 18.56 -8.96
CA PHE A 265 -10.85 17.57 -7.88
C PHE A 265 -9.46 17.60 -7.21
N MET A 266 -8.39 17.57 -8.01
CA MET A 266 -7.01 17.57 -7.51
C MET A 266 -6.65 18.87 -6.79
N LYS A 267 -7.20 20.01 -7.22
CA LYS A 267 -7.01 21.31 -6.55
C LYS A 267 -7.61 21.32 -5.16
N GLU A 268 -8.87 20.87 -5.02
CA GLU A 268 -9.51 20.79 -3.71
C GLU A 268 -8.77 19.82 -2.79
N LEU A 269 -8.37 18.66 -3.32
CA LEU A 269 -7.58 17.69 -2.57
C LEU A 269 -6.26 18.30 -2.06
N GLU A 270 -5.52 19.01 -2.90
CA GLU A 270 -4.28 19.69 -2.52
C GLU A 270 -4.50 20.74 -1.42
N ILE A 271 -5.53 21.58 -1.56
CA ILE A 271 -5.87 22.61 -0.56
C ILE A 271 -6.20 21.97 0.80
N GLU A 272 -7.06 20.96 0.81
CA GLU A 272 -7.47 20.29 2.06
C GLU A 272 -6.33 19.48 2.69
N SER A 273 -5.50 18.81 1.88
CA SER A 273 -4.29 18.14 2.35
C SER A 273 -3.30 19.11 3.00
N LEU A 274 -3.05 20.27 2.39
CA LEU A 274 -2.16 21.29 2.96
C LEU A 274 -2.71 21.85 4.29
N LYS A 275 -4.03 22.08 4.41
CA LYS A 275 -4.66 22.49 5.68
C LYS A 275 -4.43 21.46 6.80
N LEU A 276 -4.41 20.18 6.45
CA LEU A 276 -4.09 19.06 7.35
C LEU A 276 -2.59 18.83 7.53
N GLY A 277 -1.73 19.71 7.02
CA GLY A 277 -0.28 19.62 7.18
C GLY A 277 0.41 18.59 6.27
N ILE A 278 -0.32 18.02 5.32
CA ILE A 278 0.20 17.01 4.39
C ILE A 278 0.90 17.74 3.24
N PRO A 279 2.22 17.57 3.05
CA PRO A 279 3.00 18.41 2.14
C PRO A 279 2.95 17.87 0.69
N LEU A 280 1.75 17.77 0.11
CA LEU A 280 1.56 17.35 -1.29
C LEU A 280 2.40 18.23 -2.23
N LYS A 281 3.12 17.57 -3.14
CA LYS A 281 4.13 18.22 -3.98
C LYS A 281 3.89 18.01 -5.48
N THR A 282 3.52 16.81 -5.88
CA THR A 282 3.34 16.44 -7.28
C THR A 282 1.94 15.87 -7.50
N ARG A 283 1.41 16.09 -8.71
CA ARG A 283 0.21 15.45 -9.24
C ARG A 283 0.34 15.33 -10.75
N HIS A 284 -0.06 14.20 -11.33
CA HIS A 284 -0.06 14.01 -12.78
C HIS A 284 -0.98 12.87 -13.21
N ASN A 285 -1.19 12.79 -14.53
CA ASN A 285 -1.75 11.60 -15.17
C ASN A 285 -0.73 10.46 -15.14
N GLU A 286 -1.23 9.25 -14.92
CA GLU A 286 -0.47 8.00 -15.04
C GLU A 286 -0.65 7.37 -16.43
N VAL A 287 -0.04 6.21 -16.67
CA VAL A 287 0.01 5.54 -17.97
C VAL A 287 -1.37 5.10 -18.44
N ALA A 288 -2.21 4.53 -17.57
CA ALA A 288 -3.55 4.11 -17.98
C ALA A 288 -4.52 5.30 -18.04
N PRO A 289 -5.52 5.26 -18.96
CA PRO A 289 -6.59 6.25 -18.97
C PRO A 289 -7.32 6.30 -17.64
N ASN A 290 -7.62 7.50 -17.15
CA ASN A 290 -8.26 7.73 -15.86
C ASN A 290 -7.41 7.31 -14.64
N GLN A 291 -6.14 6.97 -14.83
CA GLN A 291 -5.18 6.76 -13.75
C GLN A 291 -4.41 8.06 -13.47
N PHE A 292 -4.15 8.32 -12.20
CA PHE A 292 -3.42 9.50 -11.74
C PHE A 292 -2.52 9.14 -10.57
N GLU A 293 -1.55 10.01 -10.29
CA GLU A 293 -0.67 9.93 -9.14
C GLU A 293 -0.64 11.26 -8.39
N LEU A 294 -0.40 11.18 -7.08
CA LEU A 294 0.04 12.30 -6.26
C LEU A 294 1.10 11.82 -5.25
N ALA A 295 2.06 12.68 -4.93
CA ALA A 295 3.07 12.39 -3.92
C ALA A 295 3.40 13.64 -3.07
N PRO A 296 3.62 13.49 -1.75
CA PRO A 296 4.12 14.56 -0.90
C PRO A 296 5.66 14.60 -0.88
N VAL A 297 6.20 15.60 -0.20
CA VAL A 297 7.55 15.53 0.34
C VAL A 297 7.61 14.40 1.38
N PHE A 298 8.74 13.69 1.46
CA PHE A 298 8.94 12.66 2.48
C PHE A 298 8.86 13.24 3.90
N GLU A 299 8.45 12.42 4.85
CA GLU A 299 8.35 12.77 6.27
C GLU A 299 8.91 11.63 7.13
N GLU A 300 8.99 11.82 8.45
CA GLU A 300 9.25 10.70 9.37
C GLU A 300 8.19 9.61 9.15
N CYS A 301 8.62 8.36 9.11
CA CYS A 301 7.83 7.24 8.59
C CYS A 301 6.47 7.05 9.28
N ASN A 302 6.34 7.33 10.58
CA ASN A 302 5.07 7.25 11.29
C ASN A 302 4.10 8.32 10.79
N LEU A 303 4.55 9.58 10.72
CA LEU A 303 3.74 10.70 10.25
C LEU A 303 3.38 10.55 8.77
N ALA A 304 4.35 10.15 7.93
CA ALA A 304 4.12 9.90 6.51
C ALA A 304 3.03 8.83 6.29
N ASN A 305 3.03 7.76 7.10
CA ASN A 305 2.02 6.72 7.03
C ASN A 305 0.63 7.25 7.43
N ASP A 306 0.54 8.00 8.53
CA ASP A 306 -0.71 8.63 8.98
C ASP A 306 -1.26 9.59 7.91
N HIS A 307 -0.40 10.42 7.34
CA HIS A 307 -0.75 11.34 6.24
C HIS A 307 -1.23 10.60 4.99
N ASN A 308 -0.63 9.47 4.60
CA ASN A 308 -1.12 8.68 3.46
C ASN A 308 -2.55 8.18 3.69
N LEU A 309 -2.82 7.62 4.87
CA LEU A 309 -4.15 7.09 5.23
C LEU A 309 -5.19 8.20 5.28
N LEU A 310 -4.83 9.36 5.82
CA LEU A 310 -5.67 10.56 5.84
C LEU A 310 -5.95 11.08 4.42
N VAL A 311 -4.94 11.12 3.53
CA VAL A 311 -5.14 11.49 2.12
C VAL A 311 -6.10 10.52 1.43
N MET A 312 -5.94 9.20 1.61
CA MET A 312 -6.87 8.24 1.01
C MET A 312 -8.31 8.45 1.48
N ALA A 313 -8.54 8.86 2.74
CA ALA A 313 -9.86 9.22 3.24
C ALA A 313 -10.38 10.52 2.60
N LEU A 314 -9.54 11.56 2.51
CA LEU A 314 -9.88 12.82 1.83
C LEU A 314 -10.23 12.60 0.36
N MET A 315 -9.44 11.82 -0.37
CA MET A 315 -9.68 11.47 -1.77
C MET A 315 -11.06 10.88 -1.95
N ARG A 316 -11.48 9.96 -1.07
CA ARG A 316 -12.83 9.37 -1.15
C ARG A 316 -13.91 10.41 -1.00
N ASN A 317 -13.80 11.30 -0.01
CA ASN A 317 -14.82 12.32 0.27
C ASN A 317 -14.88 13.37 -0.84
N ILE A 318 -13.73 13.92 -1.23
CA ILE A 318 -13.62 14.98 -2.24
C ILE A 318 -14.00 14.45 -3.63
N ALA A 319 -13.62 13.21 -3.98
CA ALA A 319 -14.03 12.62 -5.25
C ALA A 319 -15.57 12.59 -5.40
N ARG A 320 -16.31 12.22 -4.34
CA ARG A 320 -17.79 12.22 -4.39
C ARG A 320 -18.34 13.63 -4.63
N LYS A 321 -17.78 14.64 -3.96
CA LYS A 321 -18.18 16.04 -4.14
C LYS A 321 -18.02 16.49 -5.59
N HIS A 322 -16.98 16.00 -6.27
CA HIS A 322 -16.68 16.26 -7.69
C HIS A 322 -17.41 15.32 -8.67
N GLY A 323 -18.37 14.52 -8.19
CA GLY A 323 -19.15 13.57 -9.00
C GLY A 323 -18.33 12.40 -9.53
N PHE A 324 -17.24 12.07 -8.85
CA PHE A 324 -16.35 10.95 -9.12
C PHE A 324 -16.40 9.89 -8.01
N ARG A 325 -15.88 8.72 -8.34
CA ARG A 325 -15.46 7.68 -7.40
C ARG A 325 -13.98 7.43 -7.61
N VAL A 326 -13.22 7.58 -6.53
CA VAL A 326 -11.82 7.16 -6.49
C VAL A 326 -11.75 5.65 -6.31
N LEU A 327 -10.92 5.00 -7.11
CA LEU A 327 -10.64 3.58 -7.00
C LEU A 327 -9.17 3.41 -6.61
N LEU A 328 -8.97 2.88 -5.41
CA LEU A 328 -7.65 2.58 -4.84
C LEU A 328 -7.28 1.11 -5.00
N HIS A 329 -8.15 0.30 -5.60
CA HIS A 329 -7.86 -1.11 -5.87
C HIS A 329 -6.66 -1.21 -6.83
N GLU A 330 -5.76 -2.17 -6.61
CA GLU A 330 -4.47 -2.28 -7.34
C GLU A 330 -4.65 -2.62 -8.83
N LYS A 331 -5.75 -3.28 -9.18
CA LYS A 331 -6.12 -3.58 -10.57
C LYS A 331 -7.62 -3.40 -10.85
N PRO A 332 -8.13 -2.15 -10.96
CA PRO A 332 -9.56 -1.91 -11.15
C PRO A 332 -10.07 -2.41 -12.51
N PHE A 333 -9.22 -2.30 -13.55
CA PHE A 333 -9.51 -2.72 -14.92
C PHE A 333 -8.41 -3.69 -15.41
N LYS A 334 -8.81 -4.79 -16.08
CA LYS A 334 -7.87 -5.75 -16.68
C LYS A 334 -7.31 -5.21 -18.00
N GLY A 335 -6.09 -5.56 -18.37
CA GLY A 335 -5.46 -5.17 -19.64
C GLY A 335 -4.72 -3.82 -19.63
N VAL A 336 -4.98 -2.96 -18.65
CA VAL A 336 -4.28 -1.66 -18.46
C VAL A 336 -3.38 -1.68 -17.22
N ASN A 337 -2.51 -0.68 -17.03
CA ASN A 337 -1.66 -0.52 -15.84
C ASN A 337 -2.50 -0.61 -14.55
N GLY A 338 -1.91 -1.21 -13.53
CA GLY A 338 -2.48 -1.22 -12.18
C GLY A 338 -1.98 -0.04 -11.36
N SER A 339 -2.58 0.17 -10.19
CA SER A 339 -2.19 1.24 -9.26
C SER A 339 -1.26 0.74 -8.16
N GLY A 340 -0.07 1.35 -8.05
CA GLY A 340 0.91 1.11 -7.00
C GLY A 340 0.82 2.09 -5.82
N LYS A 341 1.60 1.80 -4.77
CA LYS A 341 1.98 2.80 -3.76
C LYS A 341 3.47 2.74 -3.47
N HIS A 342 4.30 3.45 -4.23
CA HIS A 342 5.75 3.29 -4.05
C HIS A 342 6.20 3.88 -2.71
N ASN A 343 6.94 3.09 -1.93
CA ASN A 343 7.47 3.54 -0.65
C ASN A 343 8.96 3.85 -0.79
N ASN A 344 9.28 5.13 -0.91
CA ASN A 344 10.64 5.65 -0.88
C ASN A 344 11.13 5.70 0.57
N TRP A 345 11.98 4.75 0.96
CA TRP A 345 12.49 4.55 2.31
C TRP A 345 13.97 4.95 2.43
N SER A 346 14.31 5.65 3.51
CA SER A 346 15.71 6.00 3.83
C SER A 346 15.91 6.19 5.33
N LEU A 347 17.18 6.20 5.77
CA LEU A 347 17.56 6.45 7.17
C LEU A 347 18.46 7.68 7.27
N GLY A 348 18.17 8.60 8.19
CA GLY A 348 19.00 9.78 8.44
C GLY A 348 19.21 10.08 9.91
N THR A 349 20.38 10.60 10.26
CA THR A 349 20.75 10.91 11.65
C THR A 349 20.17 12.24 12.12
N ASP A 350 20.07 12.41 13.44
CA ASP A 350 19.77 13.70 14.09
C ASP A 350 20.83 14.78 13.82
N THR A 351 22.04 14.38 13.40
CA THR A 351 23.10 15.29 12.96
C THR A 351 22.96 15.75 11.50
N GLY A 352 21.90 15.33 10.79
CA GLY A 352 21.62 15.74 9.41
C GLY A 352 22.31 14.90 8.33
N THR A 353 22.84 13.73 8.69
CA THR A 353 23.52 12.84 7.75
C THR A 353 22.57 11.80 7.19
N LEU A 354 22.41 11.76 5.87
CA LEU A 354 21.68 10.68 5.18
C LEU A 354 22.57 9.44 5.07
N LEU A 355 22.13 8.31 5.62
CA LEU A 355 22.95 7.10 5.75
C LEU A 355 23.08 6.31 4.44
N MET A 356 22.16 6.54 3.51
CA MET A 356 22.10 5.90 2.20
C MET A 356 22.49 6.86 1.07
N ALA A 357 23.20 7.96 1.39
CA ALA A 357 23.81 8.82 0.40
C ALA A 357 25.34 8.68 0.43
N PRO A 358 26.00 8.66 -0.73
CA PRO A 358 27.46 8.68 -0.79
C PRO A 358 28.01 9.97 -0.18
N GLY A 359 29.23 9.89 0.37
CA GLY A 359 29.93 11.01 0.97
C GLY A 359 31.11 11.50 0.13
N LYS A 360 31.82 12.49 0.66
CA LYS A 360 33.03 13.07 0.05
C LYS A 360 34.31 12.43 0.57
N THR A 361 34.26 11.86 1.78
CA THR A 361 35.42 11.21 2.40
C THR A 361 35.32 9.68 2.32
N ALA A 362 36.47 9.02 2.42
CA ALA A 362 36.55 7.56 2.50
C ALA A 362 35.71 6.98 3.66
N GLU A 363 35.70 7.66 4.81
CA GLU A 363 34.92 7.25 5.99
C GLU A 363 33.41 7.40 5.76
N GLU A 364 32.98 8.50 5.14
CA GLU A 364 31.56 8.72 4.79
C GLU A 364 31.08 7.71 3.74
N ASN A 365 31.93 7.37 2.76
CA ASN A 365 31.62 6.36 1.76
C ASN A 365 31.58 4.94 2.36
N LEU A 366 32.45 4.63 3.32
CA LEU A 366 32.37 3.37 4.03
C LEU A 366 31.09 3.26 4.85
N ARG A 367 30.65 4.34 5.52
CA ARG A 367 29.34 4.40 6.18
C ARG A 367 28.21 4.13 5.19
N PHE A 368 28.21 4.81 4.06
CA PHE A 368 27.22 4.61 3.01
C PHE A 368 27.14 3.14 2.55
N VAL A 369 28.27 2.54 2.18
CA VAL A 369 28.35 1.13 1.77
C VAL A 369 27.90 0.22 2.91
N THR A 370 28.24 0.55 4.16
CA THR A 370 27.82 -0.20 5.35
C THR A 370 26.30 -0.33 5.42
N PHE A 371 25.58 0.79 5.30
CA PHE A 371 24.12 0.76 5.38
C PHE A 371 23.49 0.11 4.14
N VAL A 372 24.00 0.36 2.93
CA VAL A 372 23.49 -0.28 1.71
C VAL A 372 23.63 -1.80 1.77
N VAL A 373 24.81 -2.34 2.10
CA VAL A 373 25.04 -3.78 2.17
C VAL A 373 24.16 -4.43 3.25
N ASN A 374 24.00 -3.77 4.40
CA ASN A 374 23.10 -4.27 5.45
C ASN A 374 21.63 -4.26 5.03
N VAL A 375 21.17 -3.26 4.27
CA VAL A 375 19.82 -3.28 3.69
C VAL A 375 19.66 -4.45 2.72
N LEU A 376 20.61 -4.65 1.81
CA LEU A 376 20.59 -5.78 0.87
C LEU A 376 20.58 -7.12 1.59
N LYS A 377 21.37 -7.25 2.65
CA LYS A 377 21.41 -8.47 3.45
C LYS A 377 20.11 -8.71 4.20
N ALA A 378 19.48 -7.67 4.75
CA ALA A 378 18.17 -7.76 5.38
C ALA A 378 17.11 -8.21 4.38
N VAL A 379 17.06 -7.59 3.19
CA VAL A 379 16.11 -7.94 2.12
C VAL A 379 16.35 -9.36 1.62
N HIS A 380 17.60 -9.77 1.46
CA HIS A 380 17.94 -11.14 1.06
C HIS A 380 17.46 -12.17 2.09
N THR A 381 17.79 -11.97 3.36
CA THR A 381 17.50 -12.90 4.46
C THR A 381 16.00 -13.06 4.68
N HIS A 382 15.24 -11.96 4.56
CA HIS A 382 13.81 -11.91 4.81
C HIS A 382 12.97 -11.71 3.54
N ASN A 383 13.47 -12.15 2.37
CA ASN A 383 12.83 -11.89 1.08
C ASN A 383 11.37 -12.39 1.01
N ALA A 384 11.10 -13.57 1.57
CA ALA A 384 9.77 -14.15 1.62
C ALA A 384 8.82 -13.34 2.51
N LEU A 385 9.33 -12.82 3.63
CA LEU A 385 8.55 -12.03 4.58
C LEU A 385 8.22 -10.64 4.02
N LEU A 386 9.17 -10.00 3.34
CA LEU A 386 8.93 -8.76 2.60
C LEU A 386 7.90 -8.94 1.49
N LYS A 387 7.91 -10.09 0.81
CA LYS A 387 6.84 -10.43 -0.14
C LYS A 387 5.49 -10.58 0.54
N ALA A 388 5.44 -11.27 1.69
CA ALA A 388 4.20 -11.45 2.44
C ALA A 388 3.60 -10.14 2.97
N SER A 389 4.45 -9.15 3.27
CA SER A 389 4.02 -7.85 3.80
C SER A 389 3.27 -6.97 2.81
N ILE A 390 3.51 -7.20 1.51
CA ILE A 390 2.84 -6.51 0.39
C ILE A 390 1.77 -7.36 -0.29
N SER A 391 1.68 -8.65 0.05
CA SER A 391 0.76 -9.58 -0.61
C SER A 391 -0.67 -9.40 -0.09
N SER A 392 -1.63 -9.39 -1.01
CA SER A 392 -3.07 -9.34 -0.72
C SER A 392 -3.84 -9.89 -1.92
N ALA A 393 -5.13 -10.22 -1.73
CA ALA A 393 -5.98 -10.66 -2.84
C ALA A 393 -6.00 -9.64 -3.98
N THR A 394 -5.98 -8.35 -3.66
CA THR A 394 -6.12 -7.28 -4.65
C THR A 394 -4.80 -6.98 -5.36
N ASN A 395 -3.67 -6.97 -4.63
CA ASN A 395 -2.34 -6.74 -5.20
C ASN A 395 -1.85 -7.91 -6.07
N ALA A 396 -2.37 -9.13 -5.84
CA ALA A 396 -2.12 -10.29 -6.70
C ALA A 396 -2.51 -10.07 -8.17
N HIS A 397 -3.53 -9.24 -8.42
CA HIS A 397 -3.96 -8.90 -9.78
C HIS A 397 -3.07 -7.85 -10.45
N ARG A 398 -2.16 -7.22 -9.70
CA ARG A 398 -1.27 -6.16 -10.19
C ARG A 398 0.14 -6.67 -10.46
N LEU A 399 0.75 -7.37 -9.50
CA LEU A 399 2.16 -7.75 -9.57
C LEU A 399 2.48 -8.65 -10.78
N GLY A 400 3.61 -8.38 -11.44
CA GLY A 400 4.14 -9.19 -12.55
C GLY A 400 3.66 -8.80 -13.95
N ALA A 401 3.00 -7.65 -14.12
CA ALA A 401 2.56 -7.15 -15.42
C ALA A 401 2.49 -5.62 -15.45
N ASN A 402 2.53 -5.02 -16.65
CA ASN A 402 2.23 -3.60 -16.90
C ASN A 402 2.91 -2.64 -15.91
N GLU A 403 4.25 -2.62 -15.88
CA GLU A 403 5.10 -1.79 -15.00
C GLU A 403 5.04 -2.10 -13.49
N ALA A 404 4.14 -2.96 -13.02
CA ALA A 404 4.19 -3.48 -11.66
C ALA A 404 5.25 -4.57 -11.54
N PRO A 405 6.11 -4.58 -10.51
CA PRO A 405 7.17 -5.57 -10.38
C PRO A 405 6.62 -7.00 -10.18
N PRO A 406 7.37 -8.06 -10.54
CA PRO A 406 6.98 -9.44 -10.25
C PRO A 406 6.92 -9.69 -8.74
N ALA A 407 6.20 -10.75 -8.34
CA ALA A 407 6.17 -11.24 -6.97
C ALA A 407 7.46 -12.02 -6.59
N ILE A 408 8.62 -11.52 -7.02
CA ILE A 408 9.95 -12.04 -6.70
C ILE A 408 10.75 -10.85 -6.20
N ILE A 409 10.97 -10.78 -4.89
CA ILE A 409 11.69 -9.65 -4.27
C ILE A 409 13.16 -9.74 -4.68
N SER A 410 13.64 -8.69 -5.36
CA SER A 410 15.04 -8.49 -5.75
C SER A 410 15.40 -7.01 -5.70
N CYS A 411 16.70 -6.74 -5.56
CA CYS A 411 17.23 -5.39 -5.41
C CYS A 411 17.91 -4.92 -6.69
N PHE A 412 17.46 -3.78 -7.21
CA PHE A 412 18.18 -3.03 -8.25
C PHE A 412 19.14 -2.03 -7.61
N LEU A 413 20.38 -1.99 -8.08
CA LEU A 413 21.41 -1.08 -7.56
C LEU A 413 21.96 -0.13 -8.62
N GLY A 414 21.89 -0.54 -9.89
CA GLY A 414 22.50 0.17 -11.00
C GLY A 414 24.02 -0.04 -11.05
N SER A 415 24.60 0.19 -12.23
CA SER A 415 25.97 -0.23 -12.58
C SER A 415 27.06 0.27 -11.62
N GLN A 416 26.99 1.51 -11.13
CA GLN A 416 28.03 2.06 -10.25
C GLN A 416 28.07 1.35 -8.89
N LEU A 417 26.91 1.19 -8.25
CA LEU A 417 26.83 0.57 -6.94
C LEU A 417 27.05 -0.95 -7.05
N SER A 418 26.58 -1.57 -8.13
CA SER A 418 26.90 -2.96 -8.48
C SER A 418 28.42 -3.18 -8.58
N ALA A 419 29.14 -2.30 -9.27
CA ALA A 419 30.60 -2.38 -9.38
C ALA A 419 31.31 -2.20 -8.03
N VAL A 420 30.78 -1.35 -7.13
CA VAL A 420 31.31 -1.22 -5.76
C VAL A 420 31.14 -2.52 -4.97
N LEU A 421 29.99 -3.20 -5.08
CA LEU A 421 29.78 -4.49 -4.43
C LEU A 421 30.66 -5.60 -5.01
N GLU A 422 30.79 -5.67 -6.32
CA GLU A 422 31.70 -6.61 -7.00
C GLU A 422 33.16 -6.38 -6.60
N HIS A 423 33.58 -5.12 -6.47
CA HIS A 423 34.91 -4.79 -6.00
C HIS A 423 35.11 -5.23 -4.55
N LEU A 424 34.14 -4.96 -3.67
CA LEU A 424 34.19 -5.38 -2.27
C LEU A 424 34.26 -6.91 -2.13
N GLU A 425 33.56 -7.65 -2.99
CA GLU A 425 33.58 -9.12 -3.06
C GLU A 425 34.97 -9.68 -3.45
N ASN A 426 35.59 -9.06 -4.46
CA ASN A 426 36.80 -9.55 -5.12
C ASN A 426 38.11 -8.99 -4.53
N SER A 427 38.06 -7.98 -3.67
CA SER A 427 39.25 -7.41 -3.04
C SER A 427 39.90 -8.40 -2.06
N ASP A 428 41.22 -8.57 -2.11
CA ASP A 428 41.96 -9.44 -1.20
C ASP A 428 42.15 -8.80 0.19
N THR A 429 42.44 -9.63 1.21
CA THR A 429 42.66 -9.15 2.59
C THR A 429 44.04 -8.48 2.74
N GLU A 430 45.02 -8.86 1.91
CA GLU A 430 46.40 -8.34 1.98
C GLU A 430 46.55 -6.91 1.45
N ASP A 431 45.69 -6.47 0.52
CA ASP A 431 45.66 -5.09 0.00
C ASP A 431 45.33 -4.04 1.09
N PHE A 432 44.59 -4.44 2.14
CA PHE A 432 44.24 -3.57 3.25
C PHE A 432 45.28 -3.58 4.39
N ILE A 433 46.09 -4.64 4.50
CA ILE A 433 47.05 -4.83 5.61
C ILE A 433 48.41 -4.18 5.30
N LEU A 434 48.84 -4.13 4.03
CA LEU A 434 50.13 -3.52 3.65
C LEU A 434 50.20 -1.99 3.88
N ALA A 435 49.05 -1.30 4.00
CA ALA A 435 48.96 0.15 4.21
C ALA A 435 49.23 0.60 5.66
N GLY A 436 49.39 -0.33 6.62
CA GLY A 436 49.63 -0.01 8.03
C GLY A 436 51.07 0.39 8.39
N LYS A 437 52.06 0.12 7.53
CA LYS A 437 53.49 0.36 7.83
C LYS A 437 54.13 1.55 7.10
N GLN A 438 53.46 2.13 6.11
CA GLN A 438 53.87 3.38 5.46
C GLN A 438 52.61 4.23 5.27
N GLY A 439 52.57 5.41 5.90
CA GLY A 439 51.53 6.45 5.83
C GLY A 439 50.22 6.08 5.14
N MET A 440 49.16 5.88 5.94
CA MET A 440 47.80 5.51 5.51
C MET A 440 47.39 6.05 4.13
N LYS A 441 47.43 5.18 3.13
CA LYS A 441 46.47 5.18 2.02
C LYS A 441 45.68 3.90 2.14
N LEU A 442 44.60 3.95 2.92
CA LEU A 442 43.55 2.93 2.86
C LEU A 442 43.09 2.85 1.40
N ASP A 443 43.06 1.65 0.81
CA ASP A 443 42.55 1.43 -0.55
C ASP A 443 41.02 1.69 -0.65
N ILE A 444 40.40 2.17 0.44
CA ILE A 444 39.11 2.88 0.44
C ILE A 444 39.15 4.12 -0.48
N ALA A 445 40.35 4.65 -0.78
CA ALA A 445 40.57 5.73 -1.74
C ALA A 445 40.20 5.39 -3.20
N ARG A 446 39.80 4.14 -3.48
CA ARG A 446 39.32 3.69 -4.80
C ARG A 446 37.84 3.34 -4.86
N ILE A 447 37.04 3.57 -3.80
CA ILE A 447 35.58 3.65 -4.00
C ILE A 447 35.39 4.87 -4.93
N PRO A 448 34.99 4.67 -6.21
CA PRO A 448 34.83 5.79 -7.12
C PRO A 448 33.88 6.80 -6.48
N GLU A 449 34.08 8.08 -6.75
CA GLU A 449 33.08 9.08 -6.37
C GLU A 449 31.75 8.67 -7.01
N LEU A 450 30.81 8.20 -6.17
CA LEU A 450 29.51 7.73 -6.61
C LEU A 450 28.66 8.95 -6.94
N LEU A 451 28.32 9.10 -8.21
CA LEU A 451 27.46 10.18 -8.67
C LEU A 451 26.01 9.74 -8.47
N ILE A 452 25.24 10.57 -7.76
CA ILE A 452 23.89 10.25 -7.27
C ILE A 452 22.91 9.87 -8.40
N ASP A 453 23.17 10.25 -9.66
CA ASP A 453 22.22 10.17 -10.77
C ASP A 453 22.77 9.51 -12.07
N ASN A 454 23.77 8.63 -11.99
CA ASN A 454 24.45 8.11 -13.19
C ASN A 454 23.96 6.75 -13.71
N THR A 455 22.85 6.20 -13.21
CA THR A 455 22.30 4.91 -13.64
C THR A 455 20.87 5.05 -14.13
N ASP A 456 20.58 4.45 -15.29
CA ASP A 456 19.22 4.40 -15.83
C ASP A 456 18.31 3.57 -14.91
N ARG A 457 17.04 3.97 -14.78
CA ARG A 457 16.11 3.40 -13.80
C ARG A 457 15.54 2.08 -14.30
N ASN A 458 15.66 1.01 -13.53
CA ASN A 458 14.94 -0.24 -13.81
C ASN A 458 13.52 -0.19 -13.22
N ARG A 459 12.51 0.00 -14.06
CA ARG A 459 11.08 0.08 -13.66
C ARG A 459 10.50 -1.26 -13.16
N THR A 460 11.13 -2.38 -13.50
CA THR A 460 10.60 -3.73 -13.21
C THR A 460 11.04 -4.29 -11.86
N SER A 461 11.97 -3.61 -11.17
CA SER A 461 12.49 -4.05 -9.88
C SER A 461 11.51 -3.72 -8.74
N PRO A 462 11.24 -4.67 -7.83
CA PRO A 462 10.39 -4.43 -6.67
C PRO A 462 11.05 -3.55 -5.62
N PHE A 463 12.38 -3.57 -5.50
CA PHE A 463 13.12 -2.79 -4.51
C PHE A 463 14.34 -2.15 -5.17
N ALA A 464 14.30 -0.85 -5.43
CA ALA A 464 15.32 -0.18 -6.24
C ALA A 464 16.07 0.89 -5.46
N PHE A 465 17.40 0.87 -5.48
CA PHE A 465 18.19 2.00 -5.03
C PHE A 465 18.07 3.15 -6.04
N THR A 466 17.64 4.32 -5.59
CA THR A 466 17.36 5.49 -6.44
C THR A 466 18.28 6.67 -6.09
N GLY A 467 19.54 6.37 -5.82
CA GLY A 467 20.64 7.34 -5.63
C GLY A 467 20.92 7.71 -4.18
N ASN A 468 19.87 7.87 -3.36
CA ASN A 468 20.01 8.26 -1.95
C ASN A 468 19.01 7.57 -0.99
N ARG A 469 18.24 6.62 -1.51
CA ARG A 469 17.14 5.92 -0.83
C ARG A 469 16.80 4.63 -1.58
N PHE A 470 15.97 3.79 -0.98
CA PHE A 470 15.38 2.64 -1.66
C PHE A 470 13.90 2.87 -1.93
N GLU A 471 13.44 2.53 -3.12
CA GLU A 471 12.05 2.61 -3.55
C GLU A 471 11.43 1.21 -3.56
N PHE A 472 10.47 0.95 -2.67
CA PHE A 472 9.74 -0.32 -2.61
C PHE A 472 8.45 -0.23 -3.43
N ARG A 473 8.49 -0.72 -4.67
CA ARG A 473 7.41 -0.60 -5.67
C ARG A 473 6.32 -1.66 -5.58
N ALA A 474 6.59 -2.77 -4.89
CA ALA A 474 5.67 -3.89 -4.79
C ALA A 474 4.44 -3.62 -3.91
N VAL A 475 4.44 -2.53 -3.14
CA VAL A 475 3.33 -2.16 -2.24
C VAL A 475 2.09 -1.75 -3.06
N GLY A 476 0.92 -2.25 -2.66
CA GLY A 476 -0.35 -1.97 -3.35
C GLY A 476 -0.93 -0.59 -3.05
N SER A 477 -1.67 -0.01 -4.01
CA SER A 477 -2.34 1.29 -3.90
C SER A 477 -3.36 1.38 -2.76
N SER A 478 -3.96 0.27 -2.32
CA SER A 478 -4.91 0.26 -1.19
C SER A 478 -4.27 -0.09 0.15
N ALA A 479 -3.05 -0.64 0.14
CA ALA A 479 -2.37 -1.13 1.34
C ALA A 479 -1.99 0.00 2.32
N ASN A 480 -2.00 -0.29 3.61
CA ASN A 480 -1.42 0.60 4.62
C ASN A 480 0.12 0.55 4.52
N CYS A 481 0.82 1.69 4.36
CA CYS A 481 2.29 1.69 4.23
C CYS A 481 2.99 0.99 5.39
N ALA A 482 2.41 1.05 6.59
CA ALA A 482 2.90 0.37 7.77
C ALA A 482 3.13 -1.12 7.55
N SER A 483 2.30 -1.81 6.76
CA SER A 483 2.43 -3.25 6.53
C SER A 483 3.80 -3.61 5.97
N ALA A 484 4.29 -2.83 5.01
CA ALA A 484 5.60 -3.01 4.38
C ALA A 484 6.73 -2.43 5.25
N MET A 485 6.52 -1.22 5.77
CA MET A 485 7.56 -0.48 6.50
C MET A 485 7.92 -1.12 7.83
N LEU A 486 6.95 -1.68 8.57
CA LEU A 486 7.26 -2.37 9.83
C LEU A 486 8.16 -3.59 9.61
N VAL A 487 7.95 -4.31 8.51
CA VAL A 487 8.74 -5.50 8.16
C VAL A 487 10.13 -5.09 7.72
N LEU A 488 10.23 -4.08 6.84
CA LEU A 488 11.50 -3.57 6.35
C LEU A 488 12.36 -3.00 7.49
N ASN A 489 11.80 -2.15 8.35
CA ASN A 489 12.51 -1.59 9.49
C ASN A 489 12.96 -2.68 10.47
N ALA A 490 12.11 -3.67 10.78
CA ALA A 490 12.48 -4.78 11.66
C ALA A 490 13.60 -5.66 11.08
N ALA A 491 13.52 -6.00 9.79
CA ALA A 491 14.54 -6.78 9.10
C ALA A 491 15.89 -6.05 9.08
N VAL A 492 15.88 -4.75 8.79
CA VAL A 492 17.09 -3.92 8.82
C VAL A 492 17.63 -3.78 10.24
N ALA A 493 16.76 -3.62 11.25
CA ALA A 493 17.18 -3.55 12.64
C ALA A 493 17.89 -4.83 13.12
N GLU A 494 17.34 -6.01 12.80
CA GLU A 494 17.99 -7.29 13.11
C GLU A 494 19.36 -7.39 12.42
N GLN A 495 19.42 -7.07 11.12
CA GLN A 495 20.66 -7.16 10.36
C GLN A 495 21.73 -6.19 10.88
N LEU A 496 21.37 -4.97 11.26
CA LEU A 496 22.30 -4.01 11.86
C LEU A 496 22.83 -4.48 13.22
N LYS A 497 22.00 -5.12 14.06
CA LYS A 497 22.46 -5.74 15.32
C LYS A 497 23.44 -6.91 15.08
N ASN A 498 23.14 -7.75 14.09
CA ASN A 498 24.02 -8.85 13.70
C ASN A 498 25.37 -8.32 13.19
N PHE A 499 25.33 -7.29 12.35
CA PHE A 499 26.51 -6.61 11.84
C PHE A 499 27.36 -6.00 12.96
N LYS A 500 26.74 -5.24 13.88
CA LYS A 500 27.41 -4.68 15.07
C LYS A 500 28.13 -5.76 15.87
N THR A 501 27.43 -6.87 16.16
CA THR A 501 27.98 -7.99 16.92
C THR A 501 29.19 -8.62 16.21
N ALA A 502 29.08 -8.84 14.90
CA ALA A 502 30.17 -9.42 14.10
C ALA A 502 31.40 -8.49 14.04
N VAL A 503 31.19 -7.19 13.84
CA VAL A 503 32.28 -6.20 13.80
C VAL A 503 32.94 -6.06 15.17
N ASP A 504 32.17 -5.97 16.26
CA ASP A 504 32.71 -5.88 17.61
C ASP A 504 33.55 -7.11 17.98
N ALA A 505 33.12 -8.32 17.58
CA ALA A 505 33.90 -9.54 17.79
C ALA A 505 35.26 -9.48 17.07
N LYS A 506 35.31 -8.92 15.85
CA LYS A 506 36.55 -8.71 15.10
C LYS A 506 37.46 -7.67 15.76
N ILE A 507 36.89 -6.56 16.22
CA ILE A 507 37.64 -5.53 16.98
C ILE A 507 38.21 -6.13 18.28
N ALA A 508 37.41 -6.92 19.01
CA ALA A 508 37.86 -7.60 20.23
C ALA A 508 38.97 -8.63 19.96
N SER A 509 39.03 -9.21 18.75
CA SER A 509 40.13 -10.10 18.33
C SER A 509 41.43 -9.36 17.96
N GLY A 510 41.45 -8.03 18.04
CA GLY A 510 42.64 -7.19 17.81
C GLY A 510 42.71 -6.54 16.42
N LEU A 511 41.65 -6.65 15.61
CA LEU A 511 41.59 -6.02 14.29
C LEU A 511 41.24 -4.53 14.41
N ASP A 512 41.84 -3.68 13.57
CA ASP A 512 41.47 -2.26 13.49
C ASP A 512 39.98 -2.08 13.13
N LYS A 513 39.33 -1.04 13.67
CA LYS A 513 37.90 -0.75 13.46
C LYS A 513 37.50 -0.77 11.98
N PHE A 514 38.25 -0.08 11.12
CA PHE A 514 37.90 0.02 9.71
C PHE A 514 38.13 -1.31 8.97
N ALA A 515 39.20 -2.02 9.31
CA ALA A 515 39.47 -3.35 8.77
C ALA A 515 38.38 -4.37 9.18
N ALA A 516 37.92 -4.32 10.42
CA ALA A 516 36.83 -5.16 10.93
C ALA A 516 35.50 -4.92 10.19
N ILE A 517 35.15 -3.65 9.96
CA ILE A 517 33.97 -3.27 9.16
C ILE A 517 34.07 -3.85 7.75
N ILE A 518 35.19 -3.63 7.06
CA ILE A 518 35.39 -4.08 5.67
C ILE A 518 35.31 -5.61 5.57
N GLU A 519 35.93 -6.34 6.51
CA GLU A 519 35.90 -7.80 6.50
C GLU A 519 34.48 -8.35 6.65
N VAL A 520 33.68 -7.80 7.57
CA VAL A 520 32.28 -8.21 7.74
C VAL A 520 31.45 -7.81 6.51
N LEU A 521 31.62 -6.60 5.97
CA LEU A 521 30.89 -6.17 4.78
C LEU A 521 31.17 -7.05 3.56
N ARG A 522 32.42 -7.50 3.38
CA ARG A 522 32.79 -8.44 2.31
C ARG A 522 32.03 -9.77 2.44
N GLN A 523 31.91 -10.29 3.66
CA GLN A 523 31.15 -11.52 3.93
C GLN A 523 29.67 -11.33 3.63
N GLU A 524 29.10 -10.18 4.04
CA GLU A 524 27.69 -9.90 3.83
C GLU A 524 27.35 -9.62 2.36
N ALA A 525 28.20 -8.90 1.63
CA ALA A 525 28.05 -8.66 0.20
C ALA A 525 28.04 -9.98 -0.59
N LYS A 526 28.94 -10.92 -0.25
CA LYS A 526 28.94 -12.28 -0.82
C LYS A 526 27.64 -13.01 -0.50
N ALA A 527 27.18 -12.93 0.74
CA ALA A 527 26.00 -13.65 1.20
C ALA A 527 24.69 -13.11 0.61
N CYS A 528 24.60 -11.81 0.29
CA CYS A 528 23.39 -11.19 -0.26
C CYS A 528 23.39 -11.08 -1.78
N LYS A 529 24.45 -11.50 -2.49
CA LYS A 529 24.57 -11.46 -3.95
C LYS A 529 23.35 -12.02 -4.70
N ALA A 530 22.72 -13.06 -4.17
CA ALA A 530 21.52 -13.67 -4.75
C ALA A 530 20.36 -12.68 -4.94
N ILE A 531 20.21 -11.67 -4.05
CA ILE A 531 19.11 -10.70 -4.12
C ILE A 531 19.32 -9.62 -5.19
N HIS A 532 20.57 -9.38 -5.59
CA HIS A 532 20.91 -8.34 -6.54
C HIS A 532 20.56 -8.77 -7.97
N PHE A 533 19.73 -7.97 -8.63
CA PHE A 533 19.33 -8.21 -10.01
C PHE A 533 19.05 -6.89 -10.73
N ASP A 534 19.86 -6.59 -11.75
CA ASP A 534 19.73 -5.38 -12.57
C ASP A 534 19.00 -5.60 -13.91
N GLY A 535 18.52 -6.82 -14.18
CA GLY A 535 17.89 -7.21 -15.45
C GLY A 535 16.37 -7.01 -15.51
N ASN A 536 15.74 -7.57 -16.55
CA ASN A 536 14.29 -7.53 -16.73
C ASN A 536 13.57 -8.49 -15.78
N GLY A 537 12.84 -7.96 -14.79
CA GLY A 537 12.10 -8.76 -13.81
C GLY A 537 10.92 -9.57 -14.37
N TYR A 538 10.45 -9.27 -15.58
CA TYR A 538 9.31 -9.98 -16.18
C TYR A 538 9.67 -11.26 -16.92
N SER A 539 10.95 -11.44 -17.21
CA SER A 539 11.39 -12.51 -18.09
C SER A 539 11.24 -13.87 -17.39
N ASP A 540 10.89 -14.91 -18.17
CA ASP A 540 10.80 -16.27 -17.62
C ASP A 540 12.18 -16.78 -17.18
N GLU A 541 13.26 -16.30 -17.83
CA GLU A 541 14.64 -16.55 -17.42
C GLU A 541 14.92 -16.02 -16.01
N TRP A 542 14.36 -14.85 -15.63
CA TRP A 542 14.51 -14.35 -14.27
C TRP A 542 13.79 -15.22 -13.24
N LYS A 543 12.60 -15.76 -13.58
CA LYS A 543 11.87 -16.66 -12.67
C LYS A 543 12.67 -17.93 -12.39
N GLU A 544 13.24 -18.55 -13.42
CA GLU A 544 14.08 -19.73 -13.29
C GLU A 544 15.37 -19.41 -12.52
N GLU A 545 16.01 -18.28 -12.83
CA GLU A 545 17.25 -17.86 -12.18
C GLU A 545 17.04 -17.51 -10.70
N ALA A 546 15.98 -16.78 -10.36
CA ALA A 546 15.63 -16.45 -8.98
C ALA A 546 15.41 -17.71 -8.14
N ALA A 547 14.74 -18.73 -8.69
CA ALA A 547 14.57 -20.01 -8.04
C ALA A 547 15.92 -20.73 -7.82
N ARG A 548 16.82 -20.74 -8.82
CA ARG A 548 18.19 -21.29 -8.65
C ARG A 548 18.99 -20.55 -7.57
N ARG A 549 18.79 -19.24 -7.43
CA ARG A 549 19.42 -18.39 -6.41
C ARG A 549 18.81 -18.57 -5.01
N GLY A 550 17.73 -19.34 -4.87
CA GLY A 550 17.05 -19.55 -3.60
C GLY A 550 16.13 -18.41 -3.16
N LEU A 551 15.73 -17.52 -4.09
CA LEU A 551 14.75 -16.48 -3.81
C LEU A 551 13.33 -17.08 -3.77
N ASP A 552 12.46 -16.52 -2.93
CA ASP A 552 11.09 -17.02 -2.78
C ASP A 552 10.24 -16.66 -4.01
N CYS A 553 9.91 -17.69 -4.80
CA CYS A 553 9.14 -17.59 -6.05
C CYS A 553 7.68 -18.07 -5.92
N GLU A 554 7.18 -18.28 -4.69
CA GLU A 554 5.77 -18.65 -4.46
C GLU A 554 4.83 -17.57 -5.02
N THR A 555 3.74 -18.01 -5.66
CA THR A 555 2.73 -17.13 -6.29
C THR A 555 1.37 -17.21 -5.62
N SER A 556 1.11 -18.29 -4.87
CA SER A 556 -0.12 -18.45 -4.10
C SER A 556 -0.13 -17.53 -2.89
N VAL A 557 -0.89 -16.44 -2.95
CA VAL A 557 -1.00 -15.46 -1.85
C VAL A 557 -1.25 -16.11 -0.48
N PRO A 558 -2.19 -17.06 -0.33
CA PRO A 558 -2.37 -17.76 0.94
C PRO A 558 -1.11 -18.49 1.45
N ARG A 559 -0.29 -19.07 0.56
CA ARG A 559 0.97 -19.74 0.93
C ARG A 559 2.08 -18.74 1.21
N ILE A 560 2.12 -17.61 0.50
CA ILE A 560 3.08 -16.53 0.77
C ILE A 560 2.95 -16.04 2.22
N PHE A 561 1.74 -15.97 2.76
CA PHE A 561 1.49 -15.59 4.15
C PHE A 561 2.18 -16.51 5.18
N ASP A 562 2.49 -17.76 4.85
CA ASP A 562 3.26 -18.65 5.73
C ASP A 562 4.64 -18.08 6.10
N ALA A 563 5.17 -17.16 5.30
CA ALA A 563 6.44 -16.49 5.60
C ALA A 563 6.43 -15.77 6.96
N TYR A 564 5.28 -15.26 7.42
CA TYR A 564 5.17 -14.65 8.76
C TYR A 564 5.42 -15.64 9.90
N LEU A 565 5.19 -16.94 9.66
CA LEU A 565 5.28 -18.00 10.65
C LEU A 565 6.54 -18.87 10.50
N LYS A 566 7.43 -18.53 9.55
CA LYS A 566 8.77 -19.13 9.50
C LYS A 566 9.51 -18.79 10.79
N GLU A 567 10.22 -19.76 11.38
CA GLU A 567 10.95 -19.56 12.65
C GLU A 567 11.97 -18.42 12.57
N SER A 568 12.59 -18.20 11.40
CA SER A 568 13.47 -17.06 11.16
C SER A 568 12.75 -15.71 11.28
N SER A 569 11.51 -15.62 10.79
CA SER A 569 10.71 -14.39 10.85
C SER A 569 10.18 -14.14 12.25
N ILE A 570 9.74 -15.18 12.95
CA ILE A 570 9.33 -15.08 14.36
C ILE A 570 10.51 -14.61 15.22
N HIS A 571 11.68 -15.23 15.04
CA HIS A 571 12.90 -14.85 15.75
C HIS A 571 13.26 -13.37 15.51
N MET A 572 13.21 -12.91 14.26
CA MET A 572 13.47 -11.50 13.92
C MET A 572 12.54 -10.55 14.65
N PHE A 573 11.22 -10.81 14.66
CA PHE A 573 10.28 -9.94 15.35
C PHE A 573 10.45 -9.96 16.87
N GLU A 574 10.74 -11.11 17.46
CA GLU A 574 10.95 -11.26 18.91
C GLU A 574 12.27 -10.61 19.35
N SER A 575 13.36 -10.81 18.60
CA SER A 575 14.69 -10.26 18.89
C SER A 575 14.76 -8.73 18.70
N THR A 576 13.91 -8.19 17.84
CA THR A 576 13.74 -6.74 17.65
C THR A 576 12.73 -6.14 18.62
N GLY A 577 11.91 -6.96 19.29
CA GLY A 577 10.87 -6.51 20.21
C GLY A 577 9.65 -5.90 19.50
N VAL A 578 9.49 -6.15 18.20
CA VAL A 578 8.45 -5.54 17.36
C VAL A 578 7.12 -6.28 17.51
N MET A 579 7.14 -7.59 17.39
CA MET A 579 5.98 -8.47 17.58
C MET A 579 6.39 -9.78 18.22
N ASN A 580 5.46 -10.44 18.90
CA ASN A 580 5.63 -11.79 19.42
C ASN A 580 4.93 -12.84 18.53
N ARG A 581 5.22 -14.13 18.76
CA ARG A 581 4.59 -15.24 18.02
C ARG A 581 3.05 -15.19 18.01
N LYS A 582 2.39 -14.83 19.11
CA LYS A 582 0.92 -14.78 19.17
C LYS A 582 0.36 -13.72 18.23
N GLU A 583 0.98 -12.53 18.22
CA GLU A 583 0.61 -11.44 17.31
C GLU A 583 0.80 -11.85 15.84
N LEU A 584 1.87 -12.59 15.52
CA LEU A 584 2.14 -13.07 14.17
C LEU A 584 1.11 -14.10 13.70
N ILE A 585 0.77 -15.08 14.54
CA ILE A 585 -0.27 -16.07 14.26
C ILE A 585 -1.60 -15.37 13.97
N ALA A 586 -1.99 -14.44 14.85
CA ALA A 586 -3.25 -13.73 14.71
C ALA A 586 -3.33 -12.86 13.45
N ARG A 587 -2.26 -12.13 13.13
CA ARG A 587 -2.21 -11.32 11.90
C ARG A 587 -2.29 -12.20 10.66
N ASN A 588 -1.69 -13.38 10.68
CA ASN A 588 -1.79 -14.32 9.56
C ASN A 588 -3.21 -14.87 9.40
N GLU A 589 -3.85 -15.22 10.51
CA GLU A 589 -5.26 -15.62 10.53
C GLU A 589 -6.15 -14.54 9.89
N VAL A 590 -5.98 -13.28 10.29
CA VAL A 590 -6.70 -12.15 9.68
C VAL A 590 -6.39 -12.01 8.19
N LYS A 591 -5.13 -12.20 7.77
CA LYS A 591 -4.75 -12.12 6.35
C LYS A 591 -5.42 -13.22 5.50
N TRP A 592 -5.44 -14.46 5.97
CA TRP A 592 -6.17 -15.55 5.30
C TRP A 592 -7.68 -15.27 5.27
N GLU A 593 -8.26 -14.83 6.39
CA GLU A 593 -9.69 -14.50 6.48
C GLU A 593 -10.08 -13.40 5.48
N MET A 594 -9.30 -12.32 5.44
CA MET A 594 -9.53 -11.21 4.51
C MET A 594 -9.37 -11.63 3.06
N TYR A 595 -8.37 -12.46 2.74
CA TYR A 595 -8.20 -13.03 1.40
C TYR A 595 -9.42 -13.85 0.99
N THR A 596 -9.82 -14.81 1.83
CA THR A 596 -10.99 -15.67 1.61
C THR A 596 -12.25 -14.83 1.37
N LYS A 597 -12.52 -13.85 2.24
CA LYS A 597 -13.72 -12.99 2.13
C LYS A 597 -13.72 -12.17 0.85
N LYS A 598 -12.59 -11.57 0.45
CA LYS A 598 -12.50 -10.80 -0.79
C LYS A 598 -12.81 -11.67 -2.01
N ILE A 599 -12.11 -12.79 -2.18
CA ILE A 599 -12.35 -13.72 -3.31
C ILE A 599 -13.76 -14.29 -3.26
N GLN A 600 -14.31 -14.57 -2.07
CA GLN A 600 -15.67 -15.03 -1.92
C GLN A 600 -16.70 -14.00 -2.42
N ILE A 601 -16.54 -12.73 -2.07
CA ILE A 601 -17.43 -11.65 -2.53
C ILE A 601 -17.34 -11.53 -4.05
N GLU A 602 -16.12 -11.51 -4.61
CA GLU A 602 -15.92 -11.46 -6.06
C GLU A 602 -16.59 -12.64 -6.77
N ALA A 603 -16.38 -13.87 -6.31
CA ALA A 603 -17.00 -15.07 -6.90
C ALA A 603 -18.54 -15.01 -6.84
N ARG A 604 -19.13 -14.53 -5.74
CA ARG A 604 -20.59 -14.37 -5.60
C ARG A 604 -21.12 -13.35 -6.59
N VAL A 605 -20.51 -12.16 -6.62
CA VAL A 605 -20.95 -11.07 -7.50
C VAL A 605 -20.81 -11.47 -8.97
N LEU A 606 -19.70 -12.12 -9.36
CA LEU A 606 -19.51 -12.62 -10.72
C LEU A 606 -20.60 -13.63 -11.11
N GLY A 607 -20.89 -14.61 -10.25
CA GLY A 607 -21.93 -15.61 -10.49
C GLY A 607 -23.31 -14.98 -10.63
N ASP A 608 -23.67 -14.07 -9.71
CA ASP A 608 -24.98 -13.40 -9.73
C ASP A 608 -25.14 -12.52 -10.97
N LEU A 609 -24.10 -11.77 -11.37
CA LEU A 609 -24.14 -10.93 -12.56
C LEU A 609 -24.15 -11.75 -13.86
N ALA A 610 -23.38 -12.83 -13.93
CA ALA A 610 -23.38 -13.73 -15.06
C ALA A 610 -24.80 -14.28 -15.32
N MET A 611 -25.47 -14.75 -14.27
CA MET A 611 -26.80 -15.35 -14.35
C MET A 611 -27.93 -14.34 -14.57
N ASN A 612 -27.88 -13.19 -13.90
CA ASN A 612 -29.00 -12.24 -13.87
C ASN A 612 -28.89 -11.10 -14.89
N HIS A 613 -27.68 -10.81 -15.39
CA HIS A 613 -27.45 -9.68 -16.32
C HIS A 613 -26.92 -10.17 -17.67
N ILE A 614 -25.89 -11.02 -17.69
CA ILE A 614 -25.21 -11.39 -18.94
C ILE A 614 -25.98 -12.42 -19.75
N ILE A 615 -26.23 -13.62 -19.18
CA ILE A 615 -26.93 -14.71 -19.88
C ILE A 615 -28.29 -14.26 -20.44
N PRO A 616 -29.15 -13.53 -19.68
CA PRO A 616 -30.44 -13.09 -20.21
C PRO A 616 -30.32 -12.19 -21.44
N MET A 617 -29.31 -11.32 -21.51
CA MET A 617 -29.10 -10.45 -22.67
C MET A 617 -28.54 -11.23 -23.86
N ALA A 618 -27.63 -12.18 -23.61
CA ALA A 618 -27.13 -13.08 -24.64
C ALA A 618 -28.25 -13.91 -25.28
N ILE A 619 -29.12 -14.53 -24.47
CA ILE A 619 -30.29 -15.30 -24.94
C ILE A 619 -31.28 -14.40 -25.71
N LYS A 620 -31.49 -13.17 -25.23
CA LYS A 620 -32.38 -12.22 -25.91
C LYS A 620 -31.86 -11.88 -27.31
N TYR A 621 -30.57 -11.63 -27.45
CA TYR A 621 -29.96 -11.38 -28.76
C TYR A 621 -29.98 -12.62 -29.65
N GLN A 622 -29.61 -13.78 -29.09
CA GLN A 622 -29.67 -15.06 -29.79
C GLN A 622 -31.07 -15.34 -30.35
N SER A 623 -32.12 -15.08 -29.58
CA SER A 623 -33.51 -15.24 -30.01
C SER A 623 -33.84 -14.36 -31.22
N SER A 624 -33.31 -13.13 -31.27
CA SER A 624 -33.50 -12.22 -32.41
C SER A 624 -32.79 -12.71 -33.68
N LEU A 625 -31.59 -13.30 -33.53
CA LEU A 625 -30.86 -13.91 -34.63
C LEU A 625 -31.59 -15.16 -35.15
N ILE A 626 -32.09 -16.00 -34.24
CA ILE A 626 -32.87 -17.20 -34.59
C ILE A 626 -34.12 -16.81 -35.38
N ASP A 627 -34.88 -15.81 -34.91
CA ASP A 627 -36.05 -15.29 -35.62
C ASP A 627 -35.69 -14.76 -37.03
N ASN A 628 -34.56 -14.06 -37.17
CA ASN A 628 -34.06 -13.63 -38.48
C ASN A 628 -33.77 -14.81 -39.41
N VAL A 629 -33.10 -15.86 -38.91
CA VAL A 629 -32.80 -17.07 -39.69
C VAL A 629 -34.08 -17.78 -40.13
N TYR A 630 -35.06 -17.94 -39.24
CA TYR A 630 -36.35 -18.54 -39.59
C TYR A 630 -37.05 -17.76 -40.70
N LYS A 631 -37.14 -16.43 -40.56
CA LYS A 631 -37.74 -15.56 -41.58
C LYS A 631 -37.00 -15.61 -42.91
N MET A 632 -35.66 -15.70 -42.91
CA MET A 632 -34.88 -15.87 -44.14
C MET A 632 -35.18 -17.19 -44.85
N LYS A 633 -35.37 -18.28 -44.10
CA LYS A 633 -35.74 -19.59 -44.65
C LYS A 633 -37.14 -19.60 -45.26
N GLU A 634 -38.05 -18.78 -44.76
CA GLU A 634 -39.40 -18.61 -45.34
C GLU A 634 -39.39 -17.73 -46.60
N LEU A 635 -38.52 -16.71 -46.65
CA LEU A 635 -38.50 -15.72 -47.73
C LEU A 635 -37.73 -16.17 -48.98
N PHE A 636 -36.74 -17.05 -48.84
CA PHE A 636 -35.83 -17.43 -49.94
C PHE A 636 -35.83 -18.95 -50.20
N PRO A 637 -35.50 -19.39 -51.44
CA PRO A 637 -35.25 -20.81 -51.72
C PRO A 637 -34.16 -21.39 -50.82
N ALA A 638 -34.27 -22.68 -50.49
CA ALA A 638 -33.46 -23.34 -49.45
C ALA A 638 -31.94 -23.10 -49.56
N GLU A 639 -31.36 -23.26 -50.75
CA GLU A 639 -29.92 -23.08 -50.98
C GLU A 639 -29.48 -21.63 -50.73
N LYS A 640 -30.25 -20.66 -51.23
CA LYS A 640 -29.99 -19.24 -51.03
C LYS A 640 -30.18 -18.84 -49.56
N ALA A 641 -31.24 -19.33 -48.91
CA ALA A 641 -31.47 -19.09 -47.49
C ALA A 641 -30.31 -19.62 -46.65
N ALA A 642 -29.86 -20.85 -46.90
CA ALA A 642 -28.74 -21.46 -46.17
C ALA A 642 -27.45 -20.64 -46.29
N HIS A 643 -27.11 -20.16 -47.49
CA HIS A 643 -25.95 -19.30 -47.70
C HIS A 643 -26.09 -17.96 -46.94
N LEU A 644 -27.24 -17.28 -47.08
CA LEU A 644 -27.49 -15.98 -46.44
C LEU A 644 -27.56 -16.05 -44.91
N SER A 645 -28.04 -17.16 -44.34
CA SER A 645 -28.15 -17.34 -42.89
C SER A 645 -26.91 -17.95 -42.24
N SER A 646 -25.92 -18.39 -43.01
CA SER A 646 -24.76 -19.17 -42.52
C SER A 646 -24.04 -18.47 -41.36
N LYS A 647 -23.71 -17.17 -41.50
CA LYS A 647 -23.04 -16.39 -40.46
C LYS A 647 -23.91 -16.13 -39.22
N ASN A 648 -25.21 -15.99 -39.40
CA ASN A 648 -26.12 -15.88 -38.25
C ASN A 648 -26.18 -17.19 -37.47
N MET A 649 -26.16 -18.34 -38.17
CA MET A 649 -26.09 -19.66 -37.51
C MET A 649 -24.80 -19.84 -36.71
N GLU A 650 -23.64 -19.47 -37.27
CA GLU A 650 -22.35 -19.49 -36.55
C GLU A 650 -22.42 -18.66 -35.25
N ILE A 651 -22.94 -17.42 -35.32
CA ILE A 651 -23.09 -16.56 -34.14
C ILE A 651 -24.07 -17.16 -33.12
N ILE A 652 -25.17 -17.78 -33.57
CA ILE A 652 -26.14 -18.43 -32.69
C ILE A 652 -25.48 -19.58 -31.91
N GLU A 653 -24.68 -20.40 -32.59
CA GLU A 653 -23.93 -21.50 -31.98
C GLU A 653 -22.89 -20.99 -30.99
N GLU A 654 -22.10 -19.97 -31.36
CA GLU A 654 -21.12 -19.34 -30.47
C GLU A 654 -21.75 -18.79 -29.17
N ILE A 655 -22.89 -18.11 -29.29
CA ILE A 655 -23.62 -17.60 -28.12
C ILE A 655 -24.12 -18.77 -27.25
N ALA A 656 -24.65 -19.83 -27.87
CA ALA A 656 -25.09 -21.02 -27.13
C ALA A 656 -23.94 -21.63 -26.33
N ASP A 657 -22.80 -21.87 -26.98
CA ASP A 657 -21.64 -22.50 -26.36
C ASP A 657 -21.09 -21.66 -25.19
N HIS A 658 -20.98 -20.34 -25.38
CA HIS A 658 -20.54 -19.44 -24.32
C HIS A 658 -21.53 -19.40 -23.14
N THR A 659 -22.83 -19.35 -23.40
CA THR A 659 -23.83 -19.33 -22.32
C THR A 659 -23.89 -20.66 -21.55
N ILE A 660 -23.76 -21.81 -22.24
CA ILE A 660 -23.65 -23.14 -21.62
C ILE A 660 -22.42 -23.18 -20.71
N PHE A 661 -21.25 -22.81 -21.24
CA PHE A 661 -20.00 -22.83 -20.48
C PHE A 661 -20.08 -21.94 -19.22
N ILE A 662 -20.59 -20.72 -19.36
CA ILE A 662 -20.76 -19.81 -18.22
C ILE A 662 -21.66 -20.44 -17.16
N LYS A 663 -22.80 -21.02 -17.56
CA LYS A 663 -23.74 -21.66 -16.63
C LYS A 663 -23.09 -22.81 -15.86
N GLU A 664 -22.43 -23.73 -16.58
CA GLU A 664 -21.77 -24.89 -15.99
C GLU A 664 -20.67 -24.47 -15.01
N LYS A 665 -19.85 -23.48 -15.38
CA LYS A 665 -18.75 -23.01 -14.52
C LYS A 665 -19.24 -22.19 -13.34
N VAL A 666 -20.33 -21.44 -13.46
CA VAL A 666 -20.97 -20.78 -12.32
C VAL A 666 -21.50 -21.82 -11.33
N ASP A 667 -22.16 -22.87 -11.79
CA ASP A 667 -22.64 -23.96 -10.94
C ASP A 667 -21.47 -24.68 -10.24
N GLU A 668 -20.42 -25.02 -10.99
CA GLU A 668 -19.20 -25.62 -10.46
C GLU A 668 -18.55 -24.72 -9.38
N MET A 669 -18.45 -23.41 -9.65
CA MET A 669 -17.91 -22.43 -8.72
C MET A 669 -18.75 -22.33 -7.43
N ILE A 670 -20.08 -22.37 -7.54
CA ILE A 670 -20.98 -22.37 -6.39
C ILE A 670 -20.76 -23.61 -5.53
N GLU A 671 -20.68 -24.79 -6.13
CA GLU A 671 -20.45 -26.05 -5.39
C GLU A 671 -19.07 -26.08 -4.72
N LYS A 672 -18.01 -25.70 -5.45
CA LYS A 672 -16.66 -25.62 -4.85
C LYS A 672 -16.60 -24.62 -3.70
N ARG A 673 -17.28 -23.48 -3.82
CA ARG A 673 -17.42 -22.50 -2.73
C ARG A 673 -18.16 -23.07 -1.52
N LYS A 674 -19.23 -23.85 -1.73
CA LYS A 674 -19.95 -24.54 -0.64
C LYS A 674 -19.05 -25.53 0.10
N VAL A 675 -18.20 -26.26 -0.61
CA VAL A 675 -17.22 -27.18 -0.01
C VAL A 675 -16.15 -26.40 0.75
N ALA A 676 -15.53 -25.40 0.12
CA ALA A 676 -14.48 -24.58 0.74
C ALA A 676 -14.96 -23.90 2.02
N ASN A 677 -16.20 -23.41 2.05
CA ASN A 677 -16.80 -22.77 3.24
C ASN A 677 -16.95 -23.68 4.46
N LYS A 678 -16.88 -25.00 4.29
CA LYS A 678 -16.96 -25.96 5.40
C LYS A 678 -15.60 -26.24 6.05
N ILE A 679 -14.51 -25.85 5.40
CA ILE A 679 -13.15 -25.97 5.93
C ILE A 679 -13.05 -25.10 7.19
N GLN A 680 -12.58 -25.67 8.30
CA GLN A 680 -12.50 -24.95 9.58
C GLN A 680 -11.26 -24.06 9.64
N GLU A 681 -10.09 -24.59 9.25
CA GLU A 681 -8.84 -23.84 9.25
C GLU A 681 -8.81 -22.80 8.15
N GLU A 682 -8.53 -21.54 8.51
CA GLU A 682 -8.62 -20.43 7.57
C GLU A 682 -7.52 -20.46 6.50
N ARG A 683 -6.32 -20.94 6.84
CA ARG A 683 -5.24 -21.17 5.86
C ARG A 683 -5.69 -22.12 4.74
N GLU A 684 -6.18 -23.31 5.09
CA GLU A 684 -6.63 -24.31 4.11
C GLU A 684 -7.84 -23.81 3.31
N LYS A 685 -8.73 -23.04 3.95
CA LYS A 685 -9.84 -22.38 3.27
C LYS A 685 -9.34 -21.38 2.23
N ALA A 686 -8.42 -20.48 2.60
CA ALA A 686 -7.85 -19.50 1.69
C ALA A 686 -7.13 -20.17 0.50
N ILE A 687 -6.37 -21.24 0.76
CA ILE A 687 -5.75 -22.08 -0.29
C ILE A 687 -6.83 -22.68 -1.20
N ALA A 688 -7.89 -23.25 -0.65
CA ALA A 688 -8.98 -23.81 -1.46
C ALA A 688 -9.65 -22.75 -2.36
N TYR A 689 -9.82 -21.52 -1.88
CA TYR A 689 -10.31 -20.41 -2.70
C TYR A 689 -9.35 -20.03 -3.83
N HIS A 690 -8.05 -19.93 -3.52
CA HIS A 690 -7.01 -19.67 -4.51
C HIS A 690 -6.95 -20.76 -5.58
N ASP A 691 -6.81 -22.03 -5.17
CA ASP A 691 -6.52 -23.13 -6.08
C ASP A 691 -7.75 -23.56 -6.89
N ASN A 692 -8.96 -23.40 -6.35
CA ASN A 692 -10.17 -24.01 -6.93
C ASN A 692 -11.26 -23.03 -7.39
N ILE A 693 -11.30 -21.80 -6.85
CA ILE A 693 -12.34 -20.81 -7.18
C ILE A 693 -11.80 -19.73 -8.12
N VAL A 694 -10.61 -19.16 -7.86
CA VAL A 694 -10.03 -18.12 -8.72
C VAL A 694 -9.90 -18.57 -10.20
N PRO A 695 -9.44 -19.80 -10.53
CA PRO A 695 -9.37 -20.24 -11.92
C PRO A 695 -10.74 -20.29 -12.62
N LEU A 696 -11.81 -20.61 -11.90
CA LEU A 696 -13.16 -20.62 -12.44
C LEU A 696 -13.65 -19.20 -12.74
N MET A 697 -13.31 -18.23 -11.89
CA MET A 697 -13.66 -16.82 -12.13
C MET A 697 -13.02 -16.30 -13.43
N GLU A 698 -11.74 -16.59 -13.66
CA GLU A 698 -11.05 -16.20 -14.89
C GLU A 698 -11.65 -16.90 -16.13
N ALA A 699 -12.00 -18.17 -16.02
CA ALA A 699 -12.66 -18.91 -17.11
C ALA A 699 -14.05 -18.33 -17.43
N ILE A 700 -14.88 -18.04 -16.42
CA ILE A 700 -16.20 -17.43 -16.59
C ILE A 700 -16.05 -16.06 -17.26
N ARG A 701 -15.13 -15.23 -16.76
CA ARG A 701 -14.85 -13.90 -17.31
C ARG A 701 -14.52 -13.99 -18.80
N TYR A 702 -13.64 -14.89 -19.21
CA TYR A 702 -13.24 -15.04 -20.61
C TYR A 702 -14.46 -15.17 -21.54
N HIS A 703 -15.42 -16.03 -21.19
CA HIS A 703 -16.62 -16.23 -21.99
C HIS A 703 -17.59 -15.05 -21.94
N ILE A 704 -17.70 -14.35 -20.80
CA ILE A 704 -18.47 -13.10 -20.71
C ILE A 704 -17.88 -12.03 -21.63
N ASP A 705 -16.55 -11.87 -21.62
CA ASP A 705 -15.85 -10.88 -22.44
C ASP A 705 -16.01 -11.19 -23.95
N LYS A 706 -16.12 -12.48 -24.33
CA LYS A 706 -16.47 -12.88 -25.71
C LYS A 706 -17.93 -12.56 -26.06
N LEU A 707 -18.87 -12.81 -25.16
CA LEU A 707 -20.27 -12.41 -25.37
C LEU A 707 -20.42 -10.89 -25.52
N GLU A 708 -19.64 -10.08 -24.82
CA GLU A 708 -19.66 -8.61 -24.94
C GLU A 708 -19.35 -8.12 -26.36
N LEU A 709 -18.49 -8.84 -27.08
CA LEU A 709 -18.11 -8.54 -28.46
C LEU A 709 -19.19 -8.95 -29.47
N THR A 710 -19.92 -10.02 -29.17
CA THR A 710 -20.89 -10.62 -30.09
C THR A 710 -22.29 -10.03 -29.91
N VAL A 711 -22.69 -9.74 -28.67
CA VAL A 711 -24.03 -9.22 -28.33
C VAL A 711 -24.16 -7.74 -28.70
N ASP A 712 -25.31 -7.35 -29.25
CA ASP A 712 -25.64 -5.97 -29.59
C ASP A 712 -25.38 -4.99 -28.41
N ASP A 713 -24.60 -3.95 -28.68
CA ASP A 713 -24.25 -2.91 -27.72
C ASP A 713 -25.48 -2.22 -27.12
N GLN A 714 -26.58 -2.10 -27.89
CA GLN A 714 -27.80 -1.43 -27.45
C GLN A 714 -28.51 -2.15 -26.30
N ILE A 715 -28.28 -3.45 -26.15
CA ILE A 715 -28.91 -4.25 -25.08
C ILE A 715 -27.93 -4.63 -23.97
N TRP A 716 -26.63 -4.42 -24.17
CA TRP A 716 -25.61 -4.74 -23.18
C TRP A 716 -25.72 -3.82 -21.96
N THR A 717 -25.99 -4.43 -20.79
CA THR A 717 -26.48 -3.70 -19.61
C THR A 717 -25.40 -2.97 -18.82
N LEU A 718 -24.14 -3.40 -18.90
CA LEU A 718 -23.04 -2.86 -18.11
C LEU A 718 -22.24 -1.83 -18.92
N PRO A 719 -21.83 -0.70 -18.32
CA PRO A 719 -20.86 0.18 -18.96
C PRO A 719 -19.61 -0.58 -19.43
N LYS A 720 -19.25 -0.39 -20.70
CA LYS A 720 -18.08 -1.03 -21.32
C LYS A 720 -16.80 -0.30 -20.89
N TYR A 721 -15.65 -0.95 -21.02
CA TYR A 721 -14.37 -0.31 -20.65
C TYR A 721 -14.11 1.00 -21.42
N ARG A 722 -14.51 1.07 -22.71
CA ARG A 722 -14.42 2.30 -23.50
C ARG A 722 -15.18 3.48 -22.89
N GLU A 723 -16.23 3.22 -22.11
CA GLU A 723 -17.01 4.23 -21.41
C GLU A 723 -16.35 4.58 -20.08
N LEU A 724 -15.94 3.58 -19.30
CA LEU A 724 -15.33 3.75 -17.97
C LEU A 724 -13.96 4.44 -18.00
N LEU A 725 -13.19 4.26 -19.07
CA LEU A 725 -11.81 4.75 -19.20
C LEU A 725 -11.70 6.14 -19.88
N PHE A 726 -12.69 6.51 -20.68
CA PHE A 726 -12.61 7.71 -21.54
C PHE A 726 -13.74 8.72 -21.34
N ILE A 727 -14.89 8.31 -20.78
CA ILE A 727 -15.97 9.25 -20.47
C ILE A 727 -15.75 9.80 -19.07
N ARG A 728 -15.76 11.13 -18.97
CA ARG A 728 -15.42 11.87 -17.76
C ARG A 728 -16.27 13.10 -17.65
#